data_AF-A0A931AAT2-F1
#
_entry.id   AF-A0A931AAT2-F1
#
_cell.length_a   1.000
_cell.length_b   1.000
_cell.length_c   1.000
_cell.angle_alpha   90.00
_cell.angle_beta   90.00
_cell.angle_gamma   90.00
#
_symmetry.space_group_name_H-M   'P 1'
#
loop_
_entity.id
_entity.type
_entity.pdbx_description
1 polymer ?
#
loop_
_entity_poly.entity_id
_entity_poly.type
_entity_poly.pdbx_seq_one_letter_code
_entity_poly.pdbx_strand_id
1 'polypeptide(L)'
;MTEFTGVKQPEFDTMANKHTEAATRLEELAQALHSELQSAGLDTSPAARLRQLAGRVIAQAEDLRRRQKLVHELQRQKATFGMSTSAGSFLEMPDSLEAATGLLDGTLAGRAALKAANGDTKALAELEKYASRTGDAAFVKAFLGVVGAQGVTRLPGTLAAQLRDARAHGDANRVGLLSGQGGKALRMLSSALAKATDPKNPAYMGAGFLNDLVKEGRAEHKASGTTYSGYQAQALIWRAHDGKPPYSKEFMEVVGRDVIVYEHEQRKDQWAASKDLLGRTFGGAQIPIVDLAGALGLGTLLRPDIQAGSPGMKTTSSVVDDLFHAAKSSREASQALLNHTPAGWEESVLDYLLTTRWGASRQLGDYKPISDMLVTATTGQDPTSQKLAAEMTKVLADEVRGAFGKADDGNLEIRNRDIFGRYAPMSYPLARAISANIDQLSRLYLNHATFGKVAAEDMSHALVLATSHDTGFEALVRAQTEHMRAALDTVPPVGLDTSNAERLGFTKADVKRFDLNENGRVDRTDVTQFLTDRTVEEARPFSHIVETRRQVLIAQGVDDKKADNSLKTMVGDAIGLLPVPGARRVGELATGAFGELVGKGYDKLTGIAYDEVARQVAQRMSEHGRGLDETHRTLADNRLAVERLAEQMLATAMLNKGLLNELELSKQPFAVGNSRTIKPFTEMTPQEYSQFLEWARARGGSSELLNGFSNTFRSTSEVDDYLDLEIPSSGGRR
;
A
#
# COMPACT_ATOMS: atom_id res chain seq x y z
N MET A 1 -20.94 -28.31 25.79
CA MET A 1 -21.96 -27.59 26.59
C MET A 1 -21.25 -26.42 27.21
N THR A 2 -21.43 -25.21 26.66
CA THR A 2 -20.94 -23.97 27.27
C THR A 2 -21.82 -23.65 28.47
N GLU A 3 -21.23 -23.51 29.65
CA GLU A 3 -21.92 -23.07 30.85
C GLU A 3 -22.58 -21.71 30.58
N PHE A 4 -23.91 -21.67 30.69
CA PHE A 4 -24.68 -20.44 30.50
C PHE A 4 -24.57 -19.56 31.76
N THR A 5 -24.02 -18.36 31.61
CA THR A 5 -23.95 -17.33 32.66
C THR A 5 -25.02 -16.26 32.41
N GLY A 6 -26.18 -16.41 33.07
CA GLY A 6 -27.25 -15.40 33.05
C GLY A 6 -27.77 -15.14 34.46
N VAL A 7 -28.23 -13.92 34.72
CA VAL A 7 -28.79 -13.55 36.04
C VAL A 7 -30.30 -13.40 35.92
N LYS A 8 -31.02 -13.92 36.92
CA LYS A 8 -32.46 -13.64 37.06
C LYS A 8 -32.63 -12.17 37.43
N GLN A 9 -33.29 -11.41 36.58
CA GLN A 9 -33.47 -9.97 36.76
C GLN A 9 -33.98 -9.56 38.16
N PRO A 10 -35.01 -10.22 38.75
CA PRO A 10 -35.49 -9.85 40.09
C PRO A 10 -34.42 -10.06 41.18
N GLU A 11 -33.56 -11.07 41.02
CA GLU A 11 -32.47 -11.37 41.96
C GLU A 11 -31.35 -10.34 41.82
N PHE A 12 -31.02 -9.93 40.59
CA PHE A 12 -30.07 -8.85 40.33
C PHE A 12 -30.54 -7.52 40.91
N ASP A 13 -31.81 -7.17 40.71
CA ASP A 13 -32.42 -5.95 41.24
C ASP A 13 -32.37 -5.91 42.77
N THR A 14 -32.68 -7.05 43.40
CA THR A 14 -32.60 -7.21 44.85
C THR A 14 -31.17 -7.04 45.35
N MET A 15 -30.20 -7.62 44.67
CA MET A 15 -28.78 -7.51 45.01
C MET A 15 -28.29 -6.05 44.90
N ALA A 16 -28.57 -5.37 43.79
CA ALA A 16 -28.17 -3.99 43.56
C ALA A 16 -28.76 -3.03 44.61
N ASN A 17 -30.03 -3.24 44.96
CA ASN A 17 -30.71 -2.46 46.00
C ASN A 17 -30.07 -2.68 47.39
N LYS A 18 -29.87 -3.93 47.79
CA LYS A 18 -29.24 -4.28 49.08
C LYS A 18 -27.81 -3.76 49.19
N HIS A 19 -27.04 -3.86 48.10
CA HIS A 19 -25.66 -3.38 48.08
C HIS A 19 -25.59 -1.85 48.20
N THR A 20 -26.56 -1.14 47.62
CA THR A 20 -26.65 0.31 47.79
C THR A 20 -27.03 0.68 49.22
N GLU A 21 -28.03 0.00 49.81
CA GLU A 21 -28.44 0.24 51.20
C GLU A 21 -27.28 0.00 52.18
N ALA A 22 -26.49 -1.06 51.97
CA ALA A 22 -25.30 -1.35 52.75
C ALA A 22 -24.23 -0.24 52.63
N ALA A 23 -24.04 0.32 51.43
CA ALA A 23 -23.12 1.41 51.19
C ALA A 23 -23.49 2.66 52.00
N THR A 24 -24.77 3.06 51.95
CA THR A 24 -25.29 4.21 52.70
C THR A 24 -25.14 4.02 54.20
N ARG A 25 -25.47 2.84 54.73
CA ARG A 25 -25.32 2.54 56.17
C ARG A 25 -23.87 2.59 56.65
N LEU A 26 -22.91 2.16 55.81
CA LEU A 26 -21.49 2.26 56.14
C LEU A 26 -20.99 3.71 56.18
N GLU A 27 -21.52 4.57 55.30
CA GLU A 27 -21.21 6.00 55.32
C GLU A 27 -21.81 6.70 56.54
N GLU A 28 -23.08 6.43 56.85
CA GLU A 28 -23.76 6.93 58.05
C GLU A 28 -23.02 6.51 59.33
N LEU A 29 -22.60 5.25 59.41
CA LEU A 29 -21.80 4.73 60.53
C LEU A 29 -20.44 5.44 60.63
N ALA A 30 -19.75 5.64 59.52
CA ALA A 30 -18.47 6.35 59.51
C ALA A 30 -18.64 7.81 59.97
N GLN A 31 -19.74 8.47 59.60
CA GLN A 31 -20.05 9.83 60.02
C GLN A 31 -20.41 9.92 61.50
N ALA A 32 -21.25 8.99 61.99
CA ALA A 32 -21.59 8.90 63.41
C ALA A 32 -20.34 8.67 64.27
N LEU A 33 -19.51 7.68 63.91
CA LEU A 33 -18.27 7.38 64.62
C LEU A 33 -17.29 8.55 64.61
N HIS A 34 -17.20 9.28 63.49
CA HIS A 34 -16.37 10.48 63.42
C HIS A 34 -16.82 11.54 64.43
N SER A 35 -18.13 11.80 64.50
CA SER A 35 -18.68 12.78 65.43
C SER A 35 -18.47 12.38 66.90
N GLU A 36 -18.66 11.11 67.25
CA GLU A 36 -18.45 10.61 68.61
C GLU A 36 -16.98 10.69 69.03
N LEU A 37 -16.06 10.24 68.17
CA LEU A 37 -14.61 10.30 68.45
C LEU A 37 -14.12 11.74 68.56
N GLN A 38 -14.61 12.63 67.69
CA GLN A 38 -14.24 14.04 67.70
C GLN A 38 -14.78 14.75 68.97
N SER A 39 -16.03 14.49 69.36
CA SER A 39 -16.60 15.03 70.60
C SER A 39 -15.90 14.50 71.86
N ALA A 40 -15.37 13.27 71.81
CA ALA A 40 -14.60 12.68 72.90
C ALA A 40 -13.11 13.08 72.91
N GLY A 41 -12.63 13.86 71.92
CA GLY A 41 -11.21 14.23 71.79
C GLY A 41 -10.27 13.06 71.45
N LEU A 42 -10.81 11.98 70.87
CA LEU A 42 -10.09 10.76 70.51
C LEU A 42 -9.64 10.77 69.05
N ASP A 43 -8.73 9.86 68.69
CA ASP A 43 -8.24 9.69 67.32
C ASP A 43 -9.39 9.30 66.36
N THR A 44 -9.60 10.09 65.31
CA THR A 44 -10.66 9.89 64.30
C THR A 44 -10.25 8.97 63.15
N SER A 45 -9.02 8.45 63.15
CA SER A 45 -8.49 7.54 62.12
C SER A 45 -9.34 6.28 61.86
N PRO A 46 -9.99 5.64 62.87
CA PRO A 46 -10.92 4.54 62.62
C PRO A 46 -12.12 4.94 61.75
N ALA A 47 -12.71 6.11 62.00
CA ALA A 47 -13.82 6.64 61.21
C ALA A 47 -13.38 6.98 59.77
N ALA A 48 -12.16 7.50 59.59
CA ALA A 48 -11.59 7.76 58.26
C ALA A 48 -11.41 6.46 57.44
N ARG A 49 -10.96 5.37 58.06
CA ARG A 49 -10.84 4.04 57.40
C ARG A 49 -12.20 3.47 56.99
N LEU A 50 -13.22 3.59 57.85
CA LEU A 50 -14.58 3.20 57.50
C LEU A 50 -15.15 4.05 56.36
N ARG A 51 -14.87 5.36 56.36
CA ARG A 51 -15.26 6.25 55.26
C ARG A 51 -14.61 5.88 53.93
N GLN A 52 -13.33 5.48 53.93
CA GLN A 52 -12.67 4.96 52.71
C GLN A 52 -13.27 3.64 52.22
N LEU A 53 -13.65 2.74 53.13
CA LEU A 53 -14.37 1.52 52.77
C LEU A 53 -15.74 1.84 52.19
N ALA A 54 -16.51 2.72 52.84
CA ALA A 54 -17.80 3.20 52.34
C ALA A 54 -17.66 3.79 50.94
N GLY A 55 -16.65 4.63 50.69
CA GLY A 55 -16.39 5.19 49.35
C GLY A 55 -16.16 4.12 48.26
N ARG A 56 -15.46 3.02 48.57
CA ARG A 56 -15.30 1.90 47.63
C ARG A 56 -16.62 1.16 47.39
N VAL A 57 -17.39 0.91 48.43
CA VAL A 57 -18.70 0.22 48.34
C VAL A 57 -19.72 1.08 47.60
N ILE A 58 -19.69 2.42 47.77
CA ILE A 58 -20.51 3.37 47.03
C ILE A 58 -20.18 3.32 45.54
N ALA A 59 -18.89 3.35 45.18
CA ALA A 59 -18.49 3.24 43.77
C ALA A 59 -18.96 1.92 43.12
N GLN A 60 -18.91 0.81 43.86
CA GLN A 60 -19.45 -0.48 43.42
C GLN A 60 -20.98 -0.47 43.30
N ALA A 61 -21.69 0.14 44.24
CA ALA A 61 -23.14 0.28 44.20
C ALA A 61 -23.60 1.17 43.04
N GLU A 62 -22.87 2.24 42.73
CA GLU A 62 -23.11 3.08 41.56
C GLU A 62 -22.92 2.30 40.25
N ASP A 63 -21.87 1.49 40.12
CA ASP A 63 -21.68 0.62 38.97
C ASP A 63 -22.83 -0.38 38.81
N LEU A 64 -23.23 -1.06 39.90
CA LEU A 64 -24.38 -1.96 39.90
C LEU A 64 -25.68 -1.27 39.49
N ARG A 65 -25.94 -0.04 39.97
CA ARG A 65 -27.10 0.76 39.55
C ARG A 65 -27.06 1.15 38.08
N ARG A 66 -25.88 1.48 37.54
CA ARG A 66 -25.72 1.78 36.10
C ARG A 66 -26.03 0.54 35.27
N ARG A 67 -25.51 -0.64 35.66
CA ARG A 67 -25.83 -1.92 35.01
C ARG A 67 -27.32 -2.24 35.12
N GLN A 68 -27.93 -2.04 36.28
CA GLN A 68 -29.36 -2.27 36.50
C GLN A 68 -30.24 -1.43 35.56
N LYS A 69 -29.99 -0.12 35.46
CA LYS A 69 -30.71 0.75 34.52
C LYS A 69 -30.55 0.27 33.08
N LEU A 70 -29.34 -0.16 32.71
CA LEU A 70 -29.05 -0.64 31.37
C LEU A 70 -29.74 -1.97 31.05
N VAL A 71 -29.82 -2.90 32.00
CA VAL A 71 -30.59 -4.15 31.86
C VAL A 71 -32.07 -3.87 31.63
N HIS A 72 -32.66 -2.96 32.42
CA HIS A 72 -34.04 -2.54 32.19
C HIS A 72 -34.24 -1.91 30.81
N GLU A 73 -33.28 -1.09 30.35
CA GLU A 73 -33.38 -0.48 29.02
C GLU A 73 -33.21 -1.52 27.90
N LEU A 74 -32.29 -2.47 28.05
CA LEU A 74 -32.13 -3.60 27.12
C LEU A 74 -33.42 -4.42 26.99
N GLN A 75 -34.10 -4.68 28.10
CA GLN A 75 -35.38 -5.37 28.11
C GLN A 75 -36.50 -4.54 27.50
N ARG A 76 -36.60 -3.25 27.88
CA ARG A 76 -37.57 -2.30 27.34
C ARG A 76 -37.44 -2.19 25.82
N GLN A 77 -36.20 -2.10 25.35
CA GLN A 77 -35.88 -2.01 23.95
C GLN A 77 -35.88 -3.38 23.27
N LYS A 78 -36.11 -4.51 23.96
CA LYS A 78 -36.06 -5.87 23.40
C LYS A 78 -34.77 -6.12 22.60
N ALA A 79 -33.64 -5.69 23.14
CA ALA A 79 -32.32 -5.80 22.52
C ALA A 79 -31.64 -7.15 22.79
N THR A 80 -31.95 -7.79 23.92
CA THR A 80 -31.57 -9.17 24.24
C THR A 80 -32.80 -10.05 24.29
N PHE A 81 -32.73 -11.25 23.68
CA PHE A 81 -33.72 -12.29 23.88
C PHE A 81 -33.26 -13.16 25.05
N GLY A 82 -33.88 -12.98 26.21
CA GLY A 82 -33.65 -13.89 27.32
C GLY A 82 -34.09 -15.31 26.97
N MET A 83 -33.36 -16.32 27.41
CA MET A 83 -33.83 -17.70 27.35
C MET A 83 -34.82 -17.93 28.49
N SER A 84 -36.06 -18.27 28.16
CA SER A 84 -37.02 -18.78 29.12
C SER A 84 -36.82 -20.29 29.25
N THR A 85 -36.36 -20.73 30.41
CA THR A 85 -36.30 -22.15 30.78
C THR A 85 -37.32 -22.43 31.90
N SER A 86 -37.52 -23.70 32.25
CA SER A 86 -38.35 -24.08 33.41
C SER A 86 -37.84 -23.51 34.74
N ALA A 87 -36.57 -23.06 34.79
CA ALA A 87 -35.95 -22.44 35.96
C ALA A 87 -36.12 -20.90 36.03
N GLY A 88 -36.71 -20.27 35.00
CA GLY A 88 -36.95 -18.83 34.94
C GLY A 88 -36.60 -18.21 33.58
N SER A 89 -36.84 -16.91 33.44
CA SER A 89 -36.36 -16.11 32.31
C SER A 89 -34.99 -15.52 32.65
N PHE A 90 -33.98 -15.90 31.89
CA PHE A 90 -32.61 -15.47 32.09
C PHE A 90 -32.24 -14.44 31.05
N LEU A 91 -31.72 -13.29 31.49
CA LEU A 91 -31.09 -12.32 30.61
C LEU A 91 -29.61 -12.63 30.52
N GLU A 92 -29.11 -12.73 29.30
CA GLU A 92 -27.67 -12.75 29.04
C GLU A 92 -27.12 -11.39 29.46
N MET A 93 -26.31 -11.39 30.53
CA MET A 93 -25.71 -10.18 31.09
C MET A 93 -24.37 -9.97 30.41
N PRO A 94 -24.16 -8.84 29.72
CA PRO A 94 -22.85 -8.52 29.17
C PRO A 94 -21.82 -8.39 30.29
N ASP A 95 -20.60 -8.89 30.05
CA ASP A 95 -19.54 -8.95 31.06
C ASP A 95 -19.13 -7.56 31.59
N SER A 96 -19.39 -6.51 30.81
CA SER A 96 -19.11 -5.11 31.16
C SER A 96 -20.26 -4.15 30.80
N LEU A 97 -20.30 -3.01 31.50
CA LEU A 97 -21.22 -1.90 31.20
C LEU A 97 -21.02 -1.37 29.78
N GLU A 98 -19.78 -1.35 29.30
CA GLU A 98 -19.42 -0.92 27.94
C GLU A 98 -20.03 -1.86 26.89
N ALA A 99 -19.88 -3.17 27.06
CA ALA A 99 -20.46 -4.16 26.15
C ALA A 99 -21.99 -4.09 26.12
N ALA A 100 -22.62 -3.89 27.28
CA ALA A 100 -24.07 -3.69 27.37
C ALA A 100 -24.55 -2.40 26.69
N THR A 101 -23.76 -1.33 26.79
CA THR A 101 -24.04 -0.05 26.10
C THR A 101 -23.88 -0.23 24.59
N GLY A 102 -22.82 -0.91 24.16
CA GLY A 102 -22.60 -1.30 22.77
C GLY A 102 -23.79 -2.08 22.20
N LEU A 103 -24.26 -3.10 22.91
CA LEU A 103 -25.39 -3.92 22.47
C LEU A 103 -26.69 -3.12 22.32
N LEU A 104 -26.99 -2.24 23.27
CA LEU A 104 -28.16 -1.36 23.20
C LEU A 104 -28.06 -0.40 22.02
N ASP A 105 -26.96 0.35 21.95
CA ASP A 105 -26.71 1.34 20.90
C ASP A 105 -26.74 0.69 19.52
N GLY A 106 -26.12 -0.50 19.38
CA GLY A 106 -26.08 -1.25 18.13
C GLY A 106 -27.47 -1.68 17.69
N THR A 107 -28.29 -2.16 18.63
CA THR A 107 -29.69 -2.53 18.34
C THR A 107 -30.51 -1.32 17.87
N LEU A 108 -30.39 -0.18 18.55
CA LEU A 108 -31.13 1.04 18.20
C LEU A 108 -30.67 1.59 16.84
N ALA A 109 -29.36 1.65 16.62
CA ALA A 109 -28.77 2.02 15.33
C ALA A 109 -29.25 1.07 14.22
N GLY A 110 -29.34 -0.23 14.48
CA GLY A 110 -29.77 -1.22 13.50
C GLY A 110 -31.22 -1.02 13.08
N ARG A 111 -32.10 -0.72 14.05
CA ARG A 111 -33.50 -0.38 13.77
C ARG A 111 -33.62 0.92 12.99
N ALA A 112 -32.82 1.94 13.31
CA ALA A 112 -32.78 3.19 12.56
C ALA A 112 -32.32 2.93 11.10
N ALA A 113 -31.29 2.11 10.90
CA ALA A 113 -30.84 1.71 9.58
C ALA A 113 -31.92 0.96 8.78
N LEU A 114 -32.66 0.03 9.40
CA LEU A 114 -33.78 -0.65 8.75
C LEU A 114 -34.94 0.30 8.38
N LYS A 115 -35.28 1.26 9.26
CA LYS A 115 -36.27 2.30 8.94
C LYS A 115 -35.81 3.17 7.78
N ALA A 116 -34.54 3.59 7.78
CA ALA A 116 -33.95 4.35 6.68
C ALA A 116 -33.94 3.54 5.37
N ALA A 117 -33.63 2.24 5.43
CA ALA A 117 -33.71 1.34 4.28
C ALA A 117 -35.15 1.14 3.75
N ASN A 118 -36.16 1.38 4.58
CA ASN A 118 -37.57 1.42 4.19
C ASN A 118 -38.06 2.83 3.79
N GLY A 119 -37.16 3.83 3.77
CA GLY A 119 -37.43 5.17 3.23
C GLY A 119 -37.69 6.26 4.27
N ASP A 120 -37.55 5.98 5.57
CA ASP A 120 -37.67 7.02 6.60
C ASP A 120 -36.42 7.91 6.64
N THR A 121 -36.52 9.11 6.09
CA THR A 121 -35.40 10.06 6.05
C THR A 121 -35.03 10.59 7.43
N LYS A 122 -35.95 10.58 8.41
CA LYS A 122 -35.64 11.02 9.79
C LYS A 122 -34.75 10.02 10.51
N ALA A 123 -34.84 8.74 10.14
CA ALA A 123 -34.03 7.67 10.72
C ALA A 123 -32.53 7.80 10.36
N LEU A 124 -32.17 8.54 9.29
CA LEU A 124 -30.76 8.82 8.97
C LEU A 124 -30.11 9.73 10.01
N ALA A 125 -30.83 10.74 10.49
CA ALA A 125 -30.36 11.62 11.56
C ALA A 125 -30.25 10.87 12.91
N GLU A 126 -31.08 9.85 13.13
CA GLU A 126 -30.94 8.96 14.28
C GLU A 126 -29.70 8.08 14.16
N LEU A 127 -29.45 7.50 12.98
CA LEU A 127 -28.29 6.65 12.70
C LEU A 127 -26.97 7.42 12.86
N GLU A 128 -26.93 8.67 12.42
CA GLU A 128 -25.75 9.55 12.51
C GLU A 128 -25.22 9.71 13.95
N LYS A 129 -26.10 9.67 14.96
CA LYS A 129 -25.72 9.76 16.38
C LYS A 129 -24.78 8.63 16.82
N TYR A 130 -24.78 7.51 16.10
CA TYR A 130 -23.99 6.32 16.42
C TYR A 130 -22.73 6.17 15.56
N ALA A 131 -22.42 7.12 14.68
CA ALA A 131 -21.29 7.00 13.75
C ALA A 131 -19.93 6.77 14.45
N SER A 132 -19.73 7.33 15.65
CA SER A 132 -18.52 7.15 16.44
C SER A 132 -18.44 5.82 17.20
N ARG A 133 -19.54 5.04 17.26
CA ARG A 133 -19.64 3.78 18.03
C ARG A 133 -19.14 2.57 17.24
N THR A 134 -18.81 2.71 15.95
CA THR A 134 -18.23 1.63 15.13
C THR A 134 -16.90 1.10 15.68
N GLY A 135 -16.27 1.82 16.62
CA GLY A 135 -15.16 1.38 17.46
C GLY A 135 -15.42 0.10 18.26
N ASP A 136 -16.64 -0.04 18.78
CA ASP A 136 -17.08 -1.01 19.78
C ASP A 136 -17.57 -2.32 19.11
N ALA A 137 -16.98 -3.46 19.52
CA ALA A 137 -17.29 -4.75 18.92
C ALA A 137 -18.72 -5.25 19.26
N ALA A 138 -19.22 -4.98 20.47
CA ALA A 138 -20.57 -5.34 20.87
C ALA A 138 -21.60 -4.50 20.08
N PHE A 139 -21.29 -3.23 19.86
CA PHE A 139 -22.06 -2.36 18.98
C PHE A 139 -22.15 -2.92 17.56
N VAL A 140 -21.02 -3.24 16.94
CA VAL A 140 -20.99 -3.72 15.54
C VAL A 140 -21.77 -5.03 15.39
N LYS A 141 -21.61 -5.98 16.32
CA LYS A 141 -22.36 -7.25 16.31
C LYS A 141 -23.86 -7.05 16.44
N ALA A 142 -24.31 -6.25 17.40
CA ALA A 142 -25.73 -5.98 17.58
C ALA A 142 -26.32 -5.21 16.39
N PHE A 143 -25.58 -4.21 15.89
CA PHE A 143 -25.96 -3.42 14.73
C PHE A 143 -26.17 -4.29 13.48
N LEU A 144 -25.17 -5.07 13.09
CA LEU A 144 -25.27 -5.92 11.90
C LEU A 144 -26.14 -7.15 12.12
N GLY A 145 -26.28 -7.64 13.35
CA GLY A 145 -27.24 -8.69 13.70
C GLY A 145 -28.70 -8.25 13.47
N VAL A 146 -29.02 -6.98 13.75
CA VAL A 146 -30.36 -6.43 13.45
C VAL A 146 -30.52 -6.11 11.97
N VAL A 147 -29.50 -5.51 11.35
CA VAL A 147 -29.60 -5.06 9.94
C VAL A 147 -29.58 -6.25 8.96
N GLY A 148 -28.74 -7.25 9.21
CA GLY A 148 -28.50 -8.38 8.32
C GLY A 148 -27.87 -8.00 6.98
N ALA A 149 -27.45 -8.99 6.18
CA ALA A 149 -26.87 -8.75 4.86
C ALA A 149 -27.86 -8.03 3.90
N GLN A 150 -29.14 -8.35 4.01
CA GLN A 150 -30.19 -7.73 3.21
C GLN A 150 -30.35 -6.24 3.55
N GLY A 151 -30.38 -5.87 4.85
CA GLY A 151 -30.47 -4.48 5.26
C GLY A 151 -29.22 -3.67 4.87
N VAL A 152 -28.04 -4.29 4.97
CA VAL A 152 -26.76 -3.70 4.51
C VAL A 152 -26.84 -3.36 3.02
N THR A 153 -27.44 -4.23 2.21
CA THR A 153 -27.59 -4.03 0.76
C THR A 153 -28.71 -3.05 0.39
N ARG A 154 -29.82 -3.05 1.15
CA ARG A 154 -30.99 -2.20 0.85
C ARG A 154 -30.80 -0.74 1.26
N LEU A 155 -30.07 -0.43 2.34
CA LEU A 155 -29.90 0.95 2.79
C LEU A 155 -29.25 1.86 1.72
N PRO A 156 -28.11 1.52 1.10
CA PRO A 156 -27.54 2.31 0.02
C PRO A 156 -28.49 2.44 -1.18
N GLY A 157 -29.24 1.37 -1.48
CA GLY A 157 -30.23 1.34 -2.55
C GLY A 157 -31.33 2.38 -2.38
N THR A 158 -31.96 2.38 -1.20
CA THR A 158 -33.01 3.34 -0.86
C THR A 158 -32.47 4.77 -0.78
N LEU A 159 -31.28 4.97 -0.21
CA LEU A 159 -30.61 6.28 -0.20
C LEU A 159 -30.40 6.83 -1.61
N ALA A 160 -29.85 6.03 -2.51
CA ALA A 160 -29.59 6.44 -3.89
C ALA A 160 -30.90 6.73 -4.65
N ALA A 161 -31.93 5.90 -4.46
CA ALA A 161 -33.25 6.11 -5.08
C ALA A 161 -33.93 7.40 -4.58
N GLN A 162 -33.88 7.68 -3.28
CA GLN A 162 -34.41 8.93 -2.71
C GLN A 162 -33.64 10.16 -3.16
N LEU A 163 -32.31 10.05 -3.31
CA LEU A 163 -31.48 11.13 -3.80
C LEU A 163 -31.76 11.44 -5.27
N ARG A 164 -31.99 10.41 -6.10
CA ARG A 164 -32.42 10.55 -7.49
C ARG A 164 -33.77 11.26 -7.57
N ASP A 165 -34.72 10.83 -6.74
CA ASP A 165 -36.05 11.44 -6.63
C ASP A 165 -35.96 12.94 -6.26
N ALA A 166 -35.22 13.27 -5.20
CA ALA A 166 -35.02 14.65 -4.78
C ALA A 166 -34.38 15.52 -5.87
N ARG A 167 -33.39 14.97 -6.60
CA ARG A 167 -32.75 15.67 -7.72
C ARG A 167 -33.70 15.88 -8.89
N ALA A 168 -34.51 14.86 -9.24
CA ALA A 168 -35.48 14.96 -10.32
C ALA A 168 -36.54 16.04 -10.06
N HIS A 169 -36.89 16.27 -8.79
CA HIS A 169 -37.83 17.31 -8.36
C HIS A 169 -37.17 18.67 -8.07
N GLY A 170 -35.85 18.81 -8.22
CA GLY A 170 -35.15 20.06 -7.96
C GLY A 170 -35.07 20.47 -6.48
N ASP A 171 -35.27 19.54 -5.54
CA ASP A 171 -35.23 19.81 -4.10
C ASP A 171 -33.79 19.82 -3.57
N ALA A 172 -33.12 20.97 -3.74
CA ALA A 172 -31.72 21.15 -3.35
C ALA A 172 -31.47 20.90 -1.85
N ASN A 173 -32.43 21.25 -0.99
CA ASN A 173 -32.30 21.06 0.46
C ASN A 173 -32.31 19.57 0.82
N ARG A 174 -33.25 18.81 0.25
CA ARG A 174 -33.31 17.36 0.44
C ARG A 174 -32.12 16.64 -0.18
N VAL A 175 -31.62 17.10 -1.32
CA VAL A 175 -30.38 16.58 -1.92
C VAL A 175 -29.19 16.77 -0.98
N GLY A 176 -29.00 17.98 -0.43
CA GLY A 176 -27.91 18.26 0.50
C GLY A 176 -27.99 17.41 1.77
N LEU A 177 -29.20 17.27 2.33
CA LEU A 177 -29.44 16.47 3.53
C LEU A 177 -29.18 14.97 3.29
N LEU A 178 -29.74 14.39 2.22
CA LEU A 178 -29.56 12.99 1.87
C LEU A 178 -28.10 12.66 1.49
N SER A 179 -27.44 13.55 0.77
CA SER A 179 -26.01 13.41 0.42
C SER A 179 -25.13 13.42 1.68
N GLY A 180 -25.30 14.42 2.54
CA GLY A 180 -24.49 14.57 3.75
C GLY A 180 -24.71 13.45 4.77
N GLN A 181 -25.97 13.16 5.12
CA GLN A 181 -26.30 12.11 6.08
C GLN A 181 -26.11 10.71 5.50
N GLY A 182 -26.47 10.51 4.23
CA GLY A 182 -26.26 9.24 3.53
C GLY A 182 -24.78 8.88 3.44
N GLY A 183 -23.90 9.84 3.11
CA GLY A 183 -22.46 9.62 3.09
C GLY A 183 -21.89 9.19 4.45
N LYS A 184 -22.37 9.77 5.56
CA LYS A 184 -21.98 9.36 6.92
C LYS A 184 -22.51 7.96 7.27
N ALA A 185 -23.75 7.64 6.89
CA ALA A 185 -24.33 6.32 7.09
C ALA A 185 -23.56 5.23 6.32
N LEU A 186 -23.15 5.51 5.08
CA LEU A 186 -22.35 4.59 4.27
C LEU A 186 -20.96 4.36 4.86
N ARG A 187 -20.29 5.42 5.38
CA ARG A 187 -19.02 5.28 6.11
C ARG A 187 -19.17 4.42 7.35
N MET A 188 -20.20 4.70 8.16
CA MET A 188 -20.51 3.94 9.36
C MET A 188 -20.76 2.45 9.04
N LEU A 189 -21.57 2.17 8.01
CA LEU A 189 -21.80 0.82 7.51
C LEU A 189 -20.50 0.17 7.06
N SER A 190 -19.67 0.88 6.29
CA SER A 190 -18.40 0.34 5.80
C SER A 190 -17.44 0.01 6.95
N SER A 191 -17.30 0.88 7.95
CA SER A 191 -16.42 0.62 9.10
C SER A 191 -16.94 -0.55 9.95
N ALA A 192 -18.26 -0.64 10.15
CA ALA A 192 -18.88 -1.77 10.84
C ALA A 192 -18.67 -3.08 10.06
N LEU A 193 -18.88 -3.04 8.74
CA LEU A 193 -18.74 -4.19 7.86
C LEU A 193 -17.31 -4.71 7.83
N ALA A 194 -16.32 -3.83 7.63
CA ALA A 194 -14.90 -4.20 7.62
C ALA A 194 -14.52 -5.00 8.88
N LYS A 195 -14.93 -4.54 10.06
CA LYS A 195 -14.70 -5.25 11.34
C LYS A 195 -15.48 -6.55 11.45
N ALA A 196 -16.75 -6.56 11.06
CA ALA A 196 -17.62 -7.73 11.17
C ALA A 196 -17.24 -8.86 10.21
N THR A 197 -16.45 -8.55 9.19
CA THR A 197 -15.96 -9.51 8.20
C THR A 197 -14.50 -9.89 8.40
N ASP A 198 -13.84 -9.39 9.46
CA ASP A 198 -12.47 -9.76 9.82
C ASP A 198 -12.47 -10.87 10.87
N PRO A 199 -12.02 -12.11 10.54
CA PRO A 199 -11.94 -13.21 11.50
C PRO A 199 -11.07 -12.91 12.74
N LYS A 200 -10.15 -11.94 12.66
CA LYS A 200 -9.31 -11.52 13.78
C LYS A 200 -9.99 -10.49 14.69
N ASN A 201 -11.11 -9.92 14.25
CA ASN A 201 -11.81 -8.88 15.00
C ASN A 201 -12.84 -9.50 15.97
N PRO A 202 -12.94 -9.04 17.22
CA PRO A 202 -13.97 -9.49 18.15
C PRO A 202 -15.41 -9.29 17.65
N ALA A 203 -15.62 -8.40 16.68
CA ALA A 203 -16.91 -8.13 16.04
C ALA A 203 -17.27 -9.13 14.91
N TYR A 204 -16.42 -10.11 14.59
CA TYR A 204 -16.64 -11.04 13.49
C TYR A 204 -18.01 -11.73 13.57
N MET A 205 -18.77 -11.68 12.48
CA MET A 205 -20.13 -12.24 12.36
C MET A 205 -20.14 -13.68 11.85
N GLY A 206 -18.99 -14.23 11.46
CA GLY A 206 -18.86 -15.59 10.94
C GLY A 206 -18.98 -15.69 9.41
N ALA A 207 -18.54 -16.82 8.87
CA ALA A 207 -18.51 -17.07 7.41
C ALA A 207 -19.92 -17.09 6.78
N GLY A 208 -20.95 -17.45 7.55
CA GLY A 208 -22.34 -17.41 7.09
C GLY A 208 -22.77 -16.01 6.67
N PHE A 209 -22.35 -14.97 7.40
CA PHE A 209 -22.67 -13.58 7.08
C PHE A 209 -22.00 -13.13 5.77
N LEU A 210 -20.77 -13.59 5.48
CA LEU A 210 -20.10 -13.33 4.19
C LEU A 210 -20.86 -13.98 3.02
N ASN A 211 -21.33 -15.22 3.19
CA ASN A 211 -22.14 -15.90 2.18
C ASN A 211 -23.49 -15.21 1.96
N ASP A 212 -24.12 -14.72 3.03
CA ASP A 212 -25.35 -13.94 2.92
C ASP A 212 -25.11 -12.61 2.18
N LEU A 213 -23.97 -11.95 2.37
CA LEU A 213 -23.60 -10.77 1.57
C LEU A 213 -23.43 -11.08 0.09
N VAL A 214 -22.81 -12.21 -0.26
CA VAL A 214 -22.72 -12.70 -1.65
C VAL A 214 -24.10 -12.95 -2.24
N LYS A 215 -24.96 -13.67 -1.51
CA LYS A 215 -26.33 -13.95 -1.94
C LYS A 215 -27.13 -12.68 -2.19
N GLU A 216 -27.07 -11.73 -1.26
CA GLU A 216 -27.77 -10.45 -1.39
C GLU A 216 -27.12 -9.55 -2.45
N GLY A 217 -25.81 -9.67 -2.69
CA GLY A 217 -25.09 -8.97 -3.74
C GLY A 217 -25.51 -9.41 -5.15
N ARG A 218 -25.67 -10.71 -5.35
CA ARG A 218 -26.17 -11.29 -6.62
C ARG A 218 -27.66 -11.08 -6.85
N ALA A 219 -28.45 -10.85 -5.79
CA ALA A 219 -29.89 -10.68 -5.88
C ALA A 219 -30.32 -9.36 -6.55
N GLU A 220 -31.51 -9.37 -7.17
CA GLU A 220 -32.17 -8.15 -7.65
C GLU A 220 -32.96 -7.50 -6.51
N HIS A 221 -32.79 -6.19 -6.35
CA HIS A 221 -33.46 -5.37 -5.36
C HIS A 221 -34.25 -4.24 -6.00
N LYS A 222 -35.27 -3.75 -5.28
CA LYS A 222 -36.13 -2.65 -5.74
C LYS A 222 -36.30 -1.60 -4.65
N ALA A 223 -36.09 -0.33 -5.01
CA ALA A 223 -36.32 0.81 -4.14
C ALA A 223 -36.90 1.99 -4.95
N SER A 224 -38.04 2.53 -4.51
CA SER A 224 -38.72 3.68 -5.14
C SER A 224 -38.80 3.61 -6.68
N GLY A 225 -39.21 2.45 -7.21
CA GLY A 225 -39.35 2.22 -8.65
C GLY A 225 -38.04 1.98 -9.42
N THR A 226 -36.89 2.00 -8.74
CA THR A 226 -35.58 1.65 -9.30
C THR A 226 -35.24 0.20 -8.99
N THR A 227 -34.88 -0.56 -10.02
CA THR A 227 -34.37 -1.94 -9.90
C THR A 227 -32.84 -1.92 -10.04
N TYR A 228 -32.14 -2.66 -9.19
CA TYR A 228 -30.68 -2.70 -9.17
C TYR A 228 -30.17 -4.07 -8.67
N SER A 229 -28.95 -4.45 -9.04
CA SER A 229 -28.27 -5.60 -8.43
C SER A 229 -27.70 -5.23 -7.07
N GLY A 230 -27.71 -6.16 -6.12
CA GLY A 230 -27.20 -5.91 -4.77
C GLY A 230 -25.75 -5.40 -4.77
N TYR A 231 -24.90 -5.91 -5.66
CA TYR A 231 -23.52 -5.45 -5.79
C TYR A 231 -23.38 -3.99 -6.20
N GLN A 232 -24.30 -3.44 -6.98
CA GLN A 232 -24.31 -2.00 -7.27
C GLN A 232 -24.54 -1.15 -6.02
N ALA A 233 -25.35 -1.64 -5.08
CA ALA A 233 -25.58 -0.95 -3.81
C ALA A 233 -24.43 -1.17 -2.81
N GLN A 234 -23.90 -2.40 -2.72
CA GLN A 234 -22.75 -2.70 -1.84
C GLN A 234 -21.49 -1.94 -2.27
N ALA A 235 -21.28 -1.70 -3.56
CA ALA A 235 -20.17 -0.88 -4.07
C ALA A 235 -20.11 0.52 -3.44
N LEU A 236 -21.28 1.14 -3.15
CA LEU A 236 -21.35 2.43 -2.47
C LEU A 236 -20.79 2.37 -1.04
N ILE A 237 -20.88 1.22 -0.38
CA ILE A 237 -20.30 1.00 0.95
C ILE A 237 -18.79 0.89 0.85
N TRP A 238 -18.28 0.07 -0.09
CA TRP A 238 -16.84 -0.12 -0.29
C TRP A 238 -16.14 1.19 -0.68
N ARG A 239 -16.79 1.98 -1.53
CA ARG A 239 -16.29 3.30 -1.93
C ARG A 239 -16.36 4.33 -0.81
N ALA A 240 -17.25 4.16 0.16
CA ALA A 240 -17.32 5.05 1.31
C ALA A 240 -16.19 4.82 2.33
N HIS A 241 -15.47 3.71 2.22
CA HIS A 241 -14.40 3.36 3.16
C HIS A 241 -13.21 4.32 3.08
N ASP A 242 -12.62 4.69 4.22
CA ASP A 242 -11.44 5.58 4.29
C ASP A 242 -10.10 4.83 4.34
N GLY A 243 -10.14 3.51 4.37
CA GLY A 243 -8.97 2.64 4.41
C GLY A 243 -8.51 2.24 5.83
N LYS A 244 -9.19 2.68 6.91
CA LYS A 244 -8.75 2.39 8.29
C LYS A 244 -9.94 2.09 9.24
N PRO A 245 -10.21 0.82 9.62
CA PRO A 245 -9.45 -0.40 9.37
C PRO A 245 -9.76 -1.04 8.00
N PRO A 246 -8.79 -1.66 7.29
CA PRO A 246 -9.03 -2.24 5.97
C PRO A 246 -10.04 -3.39 6.00
N TYR A 247 -10.70 -3.65 4.87
CA TYR A 247 -11.43 -4.92 4.68
C TYR A 247 -10.45 -6.10 4.79
N SER A 248 -10.91 -7.18 5.39
CA SER A 248 -10.07 -8.33 5.69
C SER A 248 -9.70 -9.13 4.44
N LYS A 249 -8.68 -9.98 4.58
CA LYS A 249 -8.36 -11.02 3.60
C LYS A 249 -9.61 -11.86 3.28
N GLU A 250 -10.28 -12.37 4.31
CA GLU A 250 -11.48 -13.23 4.19
C GLU A 250 -12.60 -12.55 3.39
N PHE A 251 -12.85 -11.27 3.64
CA PHE A 251 -13.84 -10.50 2.88
C PHE A 251 -13.51 -10.47 1.40
N MET A 252 -12.25 -10.21 1.05
CA MET A 252 -11.81 -10.18 -0.34
C MET A 252 -11.91 -11.56 -0.99
N GLU A 253 -11.58 -12.63 -0.27
CA GLU A 253 -11.65 -14.00 -0.79
C GLU A 253 -13.08 -14.49 -1.04
N VAL A 254 -14.04 -14.07 -0.22
CA VAL A 254 -15.44 -14.51 -0.35
C VAL A 254 -16.26 -13.53 -1.18
N VAL A 255 -16.39 -12.28 -0.73
CA VAL A 255 -17.23 -11.27 -1.39
C VAL A 255 -16.50 -10.66 -2.59
N GLY A 256 -15.24 -10.26 -2.41
CA GLY A 256 -14.48 -9.57 -3.46
C GLY A 256 -14.28 -10.41 -4.72
N ARG A 257 -13.87 -11.68 -4.58
CA ARG A 257 -13.72 -12.60 -5.71
C ARG A 257 -15.05 -12.87 -6.42
N ASP A 258 -16.13 -13.05 -5.66
CA ASP A 258 -17.46 -13.31 -6.23
C ASP A 258 -17.97 -12.14 -7.08
N VAL A 259 -17.70 -10.89 -6.67
CA VAL A 259 -18.05 -9.69 -7.44
C VAL A 259 -17.42 -9.68 -8.83
N ILE A 260 -16.14 -10.08 -8.92
CA ILE A 260 -15.41 -10.17 -10.19
C ILE A 260 -16.01 -11.27 -11.07
N VAL A 261 -16.28 -12.43 -10.47
CA VAL A 261 -16.93 -13.55 -11.17
C VAL A 261 -18.33 -13.17 -11.66
N TYR A 262 -19.11 -12.48 -10.83
CA TYR A 262 -20.45 -12.00 -11.19
C TYR A 262 -20.40 -11.02 -12.36
N GLU A 263 -19.51 -10.02 -12.36
CA GLU A 263 -19.37 -9.13 -13.51
C GLU A 263 -18.99 -9.90 -14.77
N HIS A 264 -18.08 -10.87 -14.65
CA HIS A 264 -17.72 -11.74 -15.76
C HIS A 264 -18.89 -12.54 -16.32
N GLU A 265 -19.69 -13.16 -15.48
CA GLU A 265 -20.90 -13.88 -15.89
C GLU A 265 -21.90 -12.97 -16.59
N GLN A 266 -22.16 -11.78 -16.05
CA GLN A 266 -23.14 -10.83 -16.59
C GLN A 266 -22.70 -10.16 -17.89
N ARG A 267 -21.38 -10.06 -18.13
CA ARG A 267 -20.81 -9.37 -19.28
C ARG A 267 -20.17 -10.30 -20.32
N LYS A 268 -20.20 -11.62 -20.09
CA LYS A 268 -19.56 -12.63 -20.95
C LYS A 268 -19.84 -12.41 -22.43
N ASP A 269 -21.11 -12.34 -22.81
CA ASP A 269 -21.50 -12.18 -24.22
C ASP A 269 -21.10 -10.81 -24.79
N GLN A 270 -21.16 -9.76 -23.96
CA GLN A 270 -20.79 -8.40 -24.37
C GLN A 270 -19.27 -8.28 -24.58
N TRP A 271 -18.47 -8.92 -23.73
CA TRP A 271 -17.03 -8.96 -23.90
C TRP A 271 -16.60 -9.85 -25.06
N ALA A 272 -17.28 -10.99 -25.28
CA ALA A 272 -17.06 -11.82 -26.46
C ALA A 272 -17.35 -11.01 -27.74
N ALA A 273 -18.49 -10.33 -27.80
CA ALA A 273 -18.85 -9.47 -28.93
C ALA A 273 -17.85 -8.31 -29.16
N SER A 274 -17.25 -7.77 -28.09
CA SER A 274 -16.21 -6.71 -28.20
C SER A 274 -14.91 -7.20 -28.86
N LYS A 275 -14.65 -8.51 -28.89
CA LYS A 275 -13.45 -9.11 -29.50
C LYS A 275 -13.60 -9.31 -31.02
N ASP A 276 -14.83 -9.38 -31.55
CA ASP A 276 -15.13 -9.59 -32.97
C ASP A 276 -14.89 -8.36 -33.86
N LEU A 277 -14.46 -8.58 -35.10
CA LEU A 277 -14.15 -7.52 -36.09
C LEU A 277 -15.33 -6.58 -36.36
N LEU A 278 -16.56 -7.10 -36.41
CA LEU A 278 -17.79 -6.33 -36.55
C LEU A 278 -18.19 -5.62 -35.24
N GLY A 279 -17.97 -6.24 -34.08
CA GLY A 279 -18.23 -5.63 -32.78
C GLY A 279 -17.27 -4.47 -32.45
N ARG A 280 -16.01 -4.54 -32.92
CA ARG A 280 -15.04 -3.44 -32.87
C ARG A 280 -15.40 -2.26 -33.77
N THR A 281 -15.99 -2.52 -34.95
CA THR A 281 -16.35 -1.45 -35.91
C THR A 281 -17.67 -0.74 -35.57
N PHE A 282 -18.61 -1.42 -34.90
CA PHE A 282 -19.93 -0.86 -34.56
C PHE A 282 -20.13 -0.50 -33.07
N GLY A 283 -19.08 -0.54 -32.24
CA GLY A 283 -19.10 0.12 -30.92
C GLY A 283 -19.49 -0.76 -29.72
N GLY A 284 -19.06 -2.03 -29.68
CA GLY A 284 -19.14 -2.83 -28.45
C GLY A 284 -18.11 -2.39 -27.41
N ALA A 285 -18.27 -1.20 -26.83
CA ALA A 285 -17.44 -0.78 -25.71
C ALA A 285 -17.60 -1.80 -24.56
N GLN A 286 -16.49 -2.22 -23.96
CA GLN A 286 -16.55 -3.04 -22.75
C GLN A 286 -17.09 -2.16 -21.62
N ILE A 287 -18.40 -2.23 -21.37
CA ILE A 287 -19.06 -1.41 -20.36
C ILE A 287 -19.06 -2.18 -19.03
N PRO A 288 -18.44 -1.65 -17.96
CA PRO A 288 -18.48 -2.31 -16.65
C PRO A 288 -19.89 -2.27 -16.05
N ILE A 289 -20.15 -3.06 -15.02
CA ILE A 289 -21.32 -2.86 -14.16
C ILE A 289 -21.05 -1.59 -13.34
N VAL A 290 -21.74 -0.51 -13.71
CA VAL A 290 -21.63 0.79 -13.03
C VAL A 290 -22.20 0.68 -11.62
N ASP A 291 -21.55 1.33 -10.65
CA ASP A 291 -22.07 1.48 -9.28
C ASP A 291 -23.49 2.10 -9.29
N LEU A 292 -24.23 1.96 -8.19
CA LEU A 292 -25.62 2.46 -8.18
C LEU A 292 -25.69 3.98 -8.34
N ALA A 293 -24.70 4.72 -7.85
CA ALA A 293 -24.63 6.17 -8.01
C ALA A 293 -24.49 6.58 -9.49
N GLY A 294 -23.63 5.90 -10.24
CA GLY A 294 -23.44 6.10 -11.67
C GLY A 294 -24.63 5.62 -12.48
N ALA A 295 -25.21 4.46 -12.14
CA ALA A 295 -26.42 3.94 -12.79
C ALA A 295 -27.62 4.91 -12.68
N LEU A 296 -27.70 5.65 -11.57
CA LEU A 296 -28.74 6.65 -11.32
C LEU A 296 -28.32 8.10 -11.67
N GLY A 297 -27.13 8.29 -12.22
CA GLY A 297 -26.62 9.60 -12.62
C GLY A 297 -26.39 10.56 -11.44
N LEU A 298 -26.21 10.05 -10.22
CA LEU A 298 -26.02 10.83 -8.99
C LEU A 298 -24.62 11.43 -8.88
N GLY A 299 -23.67 10.98 -9.71
CA GLY A 299 -22.30 11.46 -9.73
C GLY A 299 -21.65 11.29 -8.37
N THR A 300 -21.22 12.40 -7.78
CA THR A 300 -20.37 12.43 -6.59
C THR A 300 -21.14 12.53 -5.29
N LEU A 301 -22.47 12.64 -5.33
CA LEU A 301 -23.31 12.99 -4.18
C LEU A 301 -23.28 11.96 -3.04
N LEU A 302 -22.81 10.73 -3.28
CA LEU A 302 -22.65 9.71 -2.24
C LEU A 302 -21.18 9.31 -2.01
N ARG A 303 -20.22 10.05 -2.57
CA ARG A 303 -18.80 9.75 -2.46
C ARG A 303 -18.14 10.62 -1.39
N PRO A 304 -17.31 10.06 -0.49
CA PRO A 304 -16.40 10.87 0.31
C PRO A 304 -15.39 11.55 -0.61
N ASP A 305 -15.07 12.82 -0.32
CA ASP A 305 -13.95 13.61 -0.83
C ASP A 305 -13.53 13.38 -2.28
N ILE A 306 -13.89 14.35 -3.14
CA ILE A 306 -13.27 14.47 -4.45
C ILE A 306 -12.34 15.67 -4.40
N GLN A 307 -11.04 15.38 -4.46
CA GLN A 307 -10.11 16.26 -5.19
C GLN A 307 -10.76 16.54 -6.53
N ALA A 308 -11.20 17.79 -6.73
CA ALA A 308 -11.90 18.25 -7.91
C ALA A 308 -11.24 17.69 -9.17
N GLY A 309 -11.85 16.67 -9.77
CA GLY A 309 -11.56 16.32 -11.15
C GLY A 309 -11.89 17.52 -12.02
N SER A 310 -11.15 17.70 -13.11
CA SER A 310 -11.31 18.81 -14.03
C SER A 310 -12.79 19.03 -14.38
N PRO A 311 -13.29 20.27 -14.35
CA PRO A 311 -14.70 20.57 -14.59
C PRO A 311 -15.13 20.01 -15.94
N GLY A 312 -16.11 19.09 -15.94
CA GLY A 312 -16.68 18.48 -17.14
C GLY A 312 -16.55 16.95 -17.24
N MET A 313 -15.71 16.30 -16.42
CA MET A 313 -15.64 14.82 -16.40
C MET A 313 -16.80 14.22 -15.61
N LYS A 314 -17.63 13.38 -16.27
CA LYS A 314 -18.61 12.52 -15.58
C LYS A 314 -17.85 11.52 -14.70
N THR A 315 -17.86 11.75 -13.39
CA THR A 315 -17.26 10.85 -12.40
C THR A 315 -18.15 9.63 -12.15
N THR A 316 -18.25 8.73 -13.13
CA THR A 316 -18.86 7.40 -12.96
C THR A 316 -17.83 6.41 -12.42
N SER A 317 -18.23 5.48 -11.54
CA SER A 317 -17.37 4.38 -11.03
C SER A 317 -18.05 3.06 -11.33
N SER A 318 -17.30 1.98 -11.39
CA SER A 318 -17.85 0.63 -11.47
C SER A 318 -17.84 -0.06 -10.12
N VAL A 319 -18.67 -1.10 -10.01
CA VAL A 319 -18.72 -1.98 -8.84
C VAL A 319 -17.33 -2.52 -8.50
N VAL A 320 -16.60 -3.00 -9.50
CA VAL A 320 -15.26 -3.58 -9.31
C VAL A 320 -14.20 -2.50 -9.02
N ASP A 321 -14.30 -1.29 -9.59
CA ASP A 321 -13.33 -0.23 -9.28
C ASP A 321 -13.53 0.32 -7.85
N ASP A 322 -14.77 0.33 -7.35
CA ASP A 322 -15.08 0.62 -5.94
C ASP A 322 -14.58 -0.49 -5.01
N LEU A 323 -14.59 -1.75 -5.46
CA LEU A 323 -13.92 -2.85 -4.76
C LEU A 323 -12.40 -2.65 -4.72
N PHE A 324 -11.76 -2.20 -5.82
CA PHE A 324 -10.32 -1.87 -5.83
C PHE A 324 -9.98 -0.74 -4.86
N HIS A 325 -10.86 0.26 -4.74
CA HIS A 325 -10.72 1.32 -3.76
C HIS A 325 -10.70 0.79 -2.32
N ALA A 326 -11.50 -0.24 -2.02
CA ALA A 326 -11.45 -0.91 -0.72
C ALA A 326 -10.20 -1.80 -0.58
N ALA A 327 -9.86 -2.58 -1.62
CA ALA A 327 -8.78 -3.55 -1.59
C ALA A 327 -7.39 -2.91 -1.40
N LYS A 328 -7.14 -1.75 -2.02
CA LYS A 328 -5.83 -1.06 -1.96
C LYS A 328 -5.38 -0.68 -0.54
N SER A 329 -6.28 -0.70 0.43
CA SER A 329 -6.02 -0.28 1.82
C SER A 329 -5.11 -1.24 2.60
N SER A 330 -4.98 -2.50 2.17
CA SER A 330 -4.00 -3.43 2.73
C SER A 330 -3.43 -4.38 1.68
N ARG A 331 -2.21 -4.87 1.95
CA ARG A 331 -1.53 -5.83 1.09
C ARG A 331 -2.29 -7.14 1.05
N GLU A 332 -2.70 -7.65 2.21
CA GLU A 332 -3.40 -8.92 2.35
C GLU A 332 -4.73 -8.91 1.59
N ALA A 333 -5.46 -7.80 1.61
CA ALA A 333 -6.71 -7.64 0.86
C ALA A 333 -6.46 -7.60 -0.65
N SER A 334 -5.49 -6.79 -1.10
CA SER A 334 -5.15 -6.68 -2.52
C SER A 334 -4.65 -8.02 -3.09
N GLN A 335 -3.79 -8.71 -2.36
CA GLN A 335 -3.31 -10.04 -2.74
C GLN A 335 -4.40 -11.11 -2.73
N ALA A 336 -5.31 -11.08 -1.74
CA ALA A 336 -6.45 -12.00 -1.71
C ALA A 336 -7.32 -11.85 -2.95
N LEU A 337 -7.55 -10.62 -3.41
CA LEU A 337 -8.33 -10.38 -4.62
C LEU A 337 -7.61 -10.85 -5.88
N LEU A 338 -6.30 -10.62 -6.00
CA LEU A 338 -5.55 -10.88 -7.24
C LEU A 338 -4.99 -12.29 -7.37
N ASN A 339 -4.50 -12.90 -6.29
CA ASN A 339 -3.81 -14.19 -6.32
C ASN A 339 -4.79 -15.38 -6.30
N HIS A 340 -5.64 -15.48 -7.32
CA HIS A 340 -6.50 -16.65 -7.51
C HIS A 340 -6.94 -16.83 -8.97
N THR A 341 -7.32 -18.07 -9.29
CA THR A 341 -7.99 -18.42 -10.54
C THR A 341 -9.37 -18.97 -10.17
N PRO A 342 -10.48 -18.31 -10.59
CA PRO A 342 -11.82 -18.81 -10.34
C PRO A 342 -12.06 -20.18 -10.98
N ALA A 343 -12.98 -20.96 -10.42
CA ALA A 343 -13.32 -22.26 -10.98
C ALA A 343 -13.87 -22.12 -12.41
N GLY A 344 -13.32 -22.89 -13.35
CA GLY A 344 -13.71 -22.85 -14.75
C GLY A 344 -13.07 -21.73 -15.57
N TRP A 345 -12.14 -20.96 -15.01
CA TRP A 345 -11.35 -19.97 -15.74
C TRP A 345 -9.99 -20.57 -16.14
N GLU A 346 -9.52 -20.21 -17.33
CA GLU A 346 -8.16 -20.54 -17.81
C GLU A 346 -7.14 -19.49 -17.37
N GLU A 347 -7.58 -18.23 -17.28
CA GLU A 347 -6.79 -17.08 -16.84
C GLU A 347 -6.97 -16.81 -15.33
N SER A 348 -5.94 -16.26 -14.67
CA SER A 348 -6.06 -15.77 -13.30
C SER A 348 -6.89 -14.49 -13.24
N VAL A 349 -7.31 -14.06 -12.05
CA VAL A 349 -7.96 -12.74 -11.93
C VAL A 349 -7.04 -11.60 -12.31
N LEU A 350 -5.75 -11.66 -11.98
CA LEU A 350 -4.81 -10.62 -12.38
C LEU A 350 -4.72 -10.51 -13.91
N ASP A 351 -4.58 -11.63 -14.60
CA ASP A 351 -4.54 -11.70 -16.06
C ASP A 351 -5.84 -11.14 -16.65
N TYR A 352 -6.99 -11.69 -16.25
CA TYR A 352 -8.31 -11.23 -16.68
C TYR A 352 -8.53 -9.72 -16.50
N LEU A 353 -8.08 -9.13 -15.39
CA LEU A 353 -8.20 -7.70 -15.12
C LEU A 353 -7.34 -6.84 -16.07
N LEU A 354 -6.15 -7.35 -16.44
CA LEU A 354 -5.19 -6.67 -17.30
C LEU A 354 -5.42 -6.93 -18.80
N THR A 355 -6.17 -7.96 -19.16
CA THR A 355 -6.42 -8.33 -20.57
C THR A 355 -7.89 -8.14 -20.93
N THR A 356 -8.76 -9.06 -20.50
CA THR A 356 -10.17 -9.15 -20.91
C THR A 356 -11.01 -8.00 -20.35
N ARG A 357 -10.88 -7.65 -19.07
CA ARG A 357 -11.64 -6.56 -18.42
C ARG A 357 -11.03 -5.18 -18.65
N TRP A 358 -9.77 -5.09 -19.10
CA TRP A 358 -9.02 -3.84 -19.11
C TRP A 358 -9.72 -2.71 -19.88
N GLY A 359 -10.44 -3.03 -20.96
CA GLY A 359 -11.23 -2.03 -21.70
C GLY A 359 -12.36 -1.40 -20.87
N ALA A 360 -12.91 -2.14 -19.90
CA ALA A 360 -13.94 -1.62 -18.98
C ALA A 360 -13.36 -0.61 -17.96
N SER A 361 -12.15 -0.85 -17.45
CA SER A 361 -11.44 0.15 -16.63
C SER A 361 -11.12 1.41 -17.44
N ARG A 362 -10.77 1.28 -18.72
CA ARG A 362 -10.54 2.43 -19.61
C ARG A 362 -11.79 3.26 -19.88
N GLN A 363 -12.96 2.63 -19.96
CA GLN A 363 -14.22 3.32 -20.22
C GLN A 363 -14.52 4.42 -19.18
N LEU A 364 -14.07 4.24 -17.94
CA LEU A 364 -14.31 5.18 -16.84
C LEU A 364 -13.20 6.20 -16.66
N GLY A 365 -11.98 5.91 -17.13
CA GLY A 365 -10.83 6.81 -17.03
C GLY A 365 -10.29 7.04 -15.61
N ASP A 366 -10.86 6.37 -14.59
CA ASP A 366 -10.36 6.39 -13.20
C ASP A 366 -9.44 5.18 -12.96
N TYR A 367 -8.15 5.32 -13.34
CA TYR A 367 -7.15 4.26 -13.18
C TYR A 367 -6.56 4.19 -11.78
N LYS A 368 -6.81 5.18 -10.92
CA LYS A 368 -6.15 5.30 -9.63
C LYS A 368 -6.44 4.10 -8.70
N PRO A 369 -7.69 3.62 -8.55
CA PRO A 369 -7.98 2.48 -7.67
C PRO A 369 -7.23 1.21 -8.08
N ILE A 370 -7.27 0.84 -9.36
CA ILE A 370 -6.57 -0.35 -9.86
C ILE A 370 -5.05 -0.18 -9.77
N SER A 371 -4.51 0.99 -10.13
CA SER A 371 -3.07 1.28 -10.01
C SER A 371 -2.59 1.18 -8.56
N ASP A 372 -3.28 1.83 -7.62
CA ASP A 372 -2.91 1.80 -6.20
C ASP A 372 -2.99 0.36 -5.65
N MET A 373 -4.01 -0.43 -6.04
CA MET A 373 -4.14 -1.83 -5.63
C MET A 373 -3.00 -2.70 -6.17
N LEU A 374 -2.66 -2.56 -7.46
CA LEU A 374 -1.54 -3.29 -8.07
C LEU A 374 -0.23 -2.97 -7.36
N VAL A 375 0.06 -1.69 -7.08
CA VAL A 375 1.24 -1.28 -6.32
C VAL A 375 1.24 -1.91 -4.92
N THR A 376 0.12 -1.85 -4.20
CA THR A 376 0.00 -2.45 -2.86
C THR A 376 0.23 -3.96 -2.88
N ALA A 377 -0.26 -4.67 -3.90
CA ALA A 377 -0.15 -6.13 -4.00
C ALA A 377 1.22 -6.64 -4.44
N THR A 378 1.96 -5.87 -5.25
CA THR A 378 3.16 -6.35 -5.98
C THR A 378 4.49 -5.86 -5.40
N THR A 379 4.47 -4.88 -4.50
CA THR A 379 5.68 -4.26 -3.95
C THR A 379 6.14 -4.82 -2.60
N GLY A 380 5.50 -5.89 -2.10
CA GLY A 380 5.96 -6.59 -0.90
C GLY A 380 7.13 -7.54 -1.17
N GLN A 381 7.86 -7.87 -0.11
CA GLN A 381 8.97 -8.85 -0.14
C GLN A 381 8.50 -10.30 0.07
N ASP A 382 7.21 -10.52 0.30
CA ASP A 382 6.64 -11.84 0.46
C ASP A 382 6.47 -12.58 -0.90
N PRO A 383 6.46 -13.93 -0.91
CA PRO A 383 6.36 -14.71 -2.15
C PRO A 383 5.12 -14.41 -2.99
N THR A 384 4.01 -13.97 -2.38
CA THR A 384 2.78 -13.65 -3.13
C THR A 384 2.96 -12.34 -3.90
N SER A 385 3.56 -11.33 -3.28
CA SER A 385 3.91 -10.08 -3.97
C SER A 385 4.83 -10.33 -5.16
N GLN A 386 5.90 -11.12 -4.97
CA GLN A 386 6.84 -11.47 -6.04
C GLN A 386 6.16 -12.23 -7.17
N LYS A 387 5.29 -13.19 -6.86
CA LYS A 387 4.50 -13.94 -7.86
C LYS A 387 3.61 -13.01 -8.67
N LEU A 388 2.84 -12.13 -8.01
CA LEU A 388 1.95 -11.19 -8.68
C LEU A 388 2.73 -10.16 -9.52
N ALA A 389 3.89 -9.71 -9.05
CA ALA A 389 4.78 -8.82 -9.79
C ALA A 389 5.30 -9.50 -11.07
N ALA A 390 5.74 -10.75 -10.99
CA ALA A 390 6.18 -11.54 -12.14
C ALA A 390 5.04 -11.75 -13.15
N GLU A 391 3.86 -12.12 -12.66
CA GLU A 391 2.68 -12.33 -13.49
C GLU A 391 2.22 -11.05 -14.19
N MET A 392 2.13 -9.92 -13.47
CA MET A 392 1.81 -8.61 -14.05
C MET A 392 2.85 -8.20 -15.11
N THR A 393 4.13 -8.42 -14.84
CA THR A 393 5.22 -8.12 -15.78
C THR A 393 5.06 -8.92 -17.06
N LYS A 394 4.79 -10.23 -16.94
CA LYS A 394 4.61 -11.12 -18.09
C LYS A 394 3.39 -10.75 -18.93
N VAL A 395 2.23 -10.57 -18.29
CA VAL A 395 0.98 -10.22 -18.96
C VAL A 395 1.12 -8.89 -19.71
N LEU A 396 1.67 -7.86 -19.07
CA LEU A 396 1.84 -6.56 -19.71
C LEU A 396 2.87 -6.59 -20.84
N ALA A 397 3.98 -7.32 -20.66
CA ALA A 397 4.96 -7.51 -21.73
C ALA A 397 4.32 -8.14 -22.98
N ASP A 398 3.54 -9.21 -22.80
CA ASP A 398 2.88 -9.91 -23.91
C ASP A 398 1.85 -9.01 -24.62
N GLU A 399 1.06 -8.23 -23.87
CA GLU A 399 0.07 -7.29 -24.42
C GLU A 399 0.69 -6.12 -25.18
N VAL A 400 1.85 -5.60 -24.72
CA VAL A 400 2.49 -4.44 -25.35
C VAL A 400 3.56 -4.79 -26.39
N ARG A 401 4.03 -6.05 -26.46
CA ARG A 401 5.07 -6.47 -27.42
C ARG A 401 4.73 -6.05 -28.85
N GLY A 402 3.49 -6.28 -29.29
CA GLY A 402 3.02 -5.92 -30.63
C GLY A 402 2.86 -4.41 -30.88
N ALA A 403 3.02 -3.56 -29.86
CA ALA A 403 2.98 -2.11 -30.01
C ALA A 403 4.26 -1.52 -30.60
N PHE A 404 5.37 -2.25 -30.45
CA PHE A 404 6.70 -1.77 -30.77
C PHE A 404 7.31 -2.54 -31.95
N GLY A 405 8.29 -1.92 -32.58
CA GLY A 405 9.18 -2.58 -33.51
C GLY A 405 10.37 -1.69 -33.84
N LYS A 406 11.14 -2.10 -34.82
CA LYS A 406 12.32 -1.38 -35.31
C LYS A 406 11.96 -0.39 -36.42
N ALA A 407 12.47 0.83 -36.32
CA ALA A 407 12.44 1.82 -37.40
C ALA A 407 13.62 1.62 -38.38
N ASP A 408 13.61 2.33 -39.51
CA ASP A 408 14.66 2.21 -40.54
C ASP A 408 16.06 2.65 -40.04
N ASP A 409 16.11 3.51 -39.03
CA ASP A 409 17.34 3.99 -38.40
C ASP A 409 17.87 3.07 -37.28
N GLY A 410 17.19 1.93 -37.04
CA GLY A 410 17.53 0.97 -35.99
C GLY A 410 17.00 1.35 -34.60
N ASN A 411 16.32 2.48 -34.42
CA ASN A 411 15.72 2.83 -33.14
C ASN A 411 14.35 2.16 -32.94
N LEU A 412 13.89 2.15 -31.70
CA LEU A 412 12.55 1.71 -31.35
C LEU A 412 11.48 2.63 -31.96
N GLU A 413 10.45 2.04 -32.55
CA GLU A 413 9.27 2.71 -33.10
C GLU A 413 7.99 2.21 -32.44
N ILE A 414 7.09 3.12 -32.07
CA ILE A 414 5.71 2.77 -31.67
C ILE A 414 4.87 2.57 -32.94
N ARG A 415 4.88 1.34 -33.47
CA ARG A 415 4.12 0.94 -34.66
C ARG A 415 2.61 0.94 -34.42
N ASN A 416 2.17 0.60 -33.21
CA ASN A 416 0.76 0.62 -32.83
C ASN A 416 0.53 1.49 -31.59
N ARG A 417 0.25 2.78 -31.84
CA ARG A 417 -0.03 3.77 -30.79
C ARG A 417 -1.30 3.46 -30.00
N ASP A 418 -2.27 2.75 -30.57
CA ASP A 418 -3.49 2.39 -29.88
C ASP A 418 -3.25 1.32 -28.81
N ILE A 419 -2.41 0.31 -29.10
CA ILE A 419 -2.00 -0.69 -28.10
C ILE A 419 -1.14 -0.04 -27.01
N PHE A 420 -0.15 0.78 -27.38
CA PHE A 420 0.68 1.48 -26.40
C PHE A 420 -0.17 2.41 -25.50
N GLY A 421 -0.99 3.26 -26.10
CA GLY A 421 -1.89 4.17 -25.38
C GLY A 421 -2.94 3.45 -24.54
N ARG A 422 -3.34 2.23 -24.93
CA ARG A 422 -4.23 1.38 -24.13
C ARG A 422 -3.60 0.99 -22.80
N TYR A 423 -2.29 0.72 -22.76
CA TYR A 423 -1.60 0.22 -21.56
C TYR A 423 -0.76 1.27 -20.83
N ALA A 424 -0.57 2.47 -21.37
CA ALA A 424 0.14 3.57 -20.71
C ALA A 424 -0.30 3.86 -19.24
N PRO A 425 -1.59 3.72 -18.83
CA PRO A 425 -1.95 3.87 -17.43
C PRO A 425 -1.33 2.82 -16.48
N MET A 426 -0.85 1.69 -17.01
CA MET A 426 -0.19 0.63 -16.25
C MET A 426 1.34 0.80 -16.14
N SER A 427 1.93 1.78 -16.84
CA SER A 427 3.37 2.06 -16.79
C SER A 427 3.87 2.30 -15.36
N TYR A 428 3.15 3.11 -14.57
CA TYR A 428 3.52 3.41 -13.19
C TYR A 428 3.47 2.17 -12.27
N PRO A 429 2.33 1.44 -12.12
CA PRO A 429 2.29 0.26 -11.26
C PRO A 429 3.27 -0.82 -11.71
N LEU A 430 3.49 -0.99 -13.02
CA LEU A 430 4.50 -1.92 -13.54
C LEU A 430 5.92 -1.52 -13.12
N ALA A 431 6.30 -0.25 -13.30
CA ALA A 431 7.60 0.24 -12.87
C ALA A 431 7.81 0.02 -11.37
N ARG A 432 6.79 0.29 -10.53
CA ARG A 432 6.87 0.06 -9.07
C ARG A 432 7.07 -1.42 -8.72
N ALA A 433 6.40 -2.33 -9.41
CA ALA A 433 6.57 -3.76 -9.18
C ALA A 433 7.98 -4.23 -9.56
N ILE A 434 8.51 -3.77 -10.70
CA ILE A 434 9.88 -4.09 -11.12
C ILE A 434 10.90 -3.48 -10.13
N SER A 435 10.74 -2.20 -9.75
CA SER A 435 11.60 -1.54 -8.75
C SER A 435 11.64 -2.27 -7.41
N ALA A 436 10.50 -2.77 -6.92
CA ALA A 436 10.44 -3.52 -5.65
C ALA A 436 11.11 -4.90 -5.72
N ASN A 437 11.33 -5.42 -6.93
CA ASN A 437 11.95 -6.71 -7.24
C ASN A 437 13.19 -6.50 -8.13
N ILE A 438 13.93 -5.41 -7.91
CA ILE A 438 15.07 -5.02 -8.76
C ILE A 438 16.18 -6.08 -8.77
N ASP A 439 16.31 -6.86 -7.69
CA ASP A 439 17.23 -8.00 -7.63
C ASP A 439 16.88 -9.08 -8.66
N GLN A 440 15.59 -9.26 -8.97
CA GLN A 440 15.14 -10.19 -10.00
C GLN A 440 15.51 -9.68 -11.38
N LEU A 441 15.36 -8.38 -11.65
CA LEU A 441 15.83 -7.75 -12.88
C LEU A 441 17.33 -7.98 -13.08
N SER A 442 18.14 -7.74 -12.03
CA SER A 442 19.59 -7.96 -12.07
C SER A 442 19.92 -9.42 -12.36
N ARG A 443 19.25 -10.38 -11.71
CA ARG A 443 19.45 -11.81 -11.97
C ARG A 443 19.06 -12.25 -13.38
N LEU A 444 18.00 -11.66 -13.96
CA LEU A 444 17.60 -11.94 -15.35
C LEU A 444 18.73 -11.59 -16.31
N TYR A 445 19.27 -10.37 -16.24
CA TYR A 445 20.29 -9.91 -17.18
C TYR A 445 21.70 -10.43 -16.91
N LEU A 446 22.02 -10.79 -15.66
CA LEU A 446 23.33 -11.32 -15.31
C LEU A 446 23.43 -12.83 -15.50
N ASN A 447 22.42 -13.56 -15.05
CA ASN A 447 22.49 -15.01 -14.92
C ASN A 447 21.53 -15.75 -15.85
N HIS A 448 20.79 -15.03 -16.72
CA HIS A 448 19.71 -15.61 -17.54
C HIS A 448 18.72 -16.41 -16.69
N ALA A 449 18.52 -15.97 -15.44
CA ALA A 449 17.55 -16.56 -14.54
C ALA A 449 16.13 -16.29 -15.08
N THR A 450 15.10 -16.79 -14.38
CA THR A 450 13.71 -16.45 -14.67
C THR A 450 13.08 -15.77 -13.46
N PHE A 451 12.32 -14.70 -13.69
CA PHE A 451 11.46 -14.11 -12.66
C PHE A 451 10.05 -14.66 -12.83
N GLY A 452 9.76 -15.78 -12.16
CA GLY A 452 8.55 -16.57 -12.45
C GLY A 452 8.58 -17.08 -13.89
N LYS A 453 7.67 -16.60 -14.74
CA LYS A 453 7.61 -16.92 -16.19
C LYS A 453 8.22 -15.83 -17.08
N VAL A 454 8.80 -14.79 -16.50
CA VAL A 454 9.38 -13.66 -17.24
C VAL A 454 10.80 -14.02 -17.68
N ALA A 455 11.04 -13.99 -18.99
CA ALA A 455 12.37 -14.05 -19.59
C ALA A 455 12.99 -12.64 -19.73
N ALA A 456 14.29 -12.56 -20.06
CA ALA A 456 14.98 -11.27 -20.27
C ALA A 456 14.33 -10.43 -21.39
N GLU A 457 13.89 -11.09 -22.47
CA GLU A 457 13.18 -10.43 -23.58
C GLU A 457 11.81 -9.87 -23.12
N ASP A 458 11.04 -10.65 -22.36
CA ASP A 458 9.77 -10.18 -21.79
C ASP A 458 9.98 -8.97 -20.88
N MET A 459 11.03 -9.01 -20.06
CA MET A 459 11.40 -7.91 -19.18
C MET A 459 11.80 -6.66 -19.96
N SER A 460 12.49 -6.80 -21.09
CA SER A 460 12.85 -5.67 -21.95
C SER A 460 11.59 -4.98 -22.50
N HIS A 461 10.61 -5.74 -23.02
CA HIS A 461 9.32 -5.17 -23.43
C HIS A 461 8.52 -4.57 -22.26
N ALA A 462 8.55 -5.19 -21.08
CA ALA A 462 7.94 -4.61 -19.89
C ALA A 462 8.60 -3.27 -19.50
N LEU A 463 9.92 -3.16 -19.60
CA LEU A 463 10.66 -1.93 -19.33
C LEU A 463 10.31 -0.83 -20.34
N VAL A 464 10.03 -1.15 -21.61
CA VAL A 464 9.56 -0.15 -22.59
C VAL A 464 8.28 0.53 -22.09
N LEU A 465 7.33 -0.26 -21.55
CA LEU A 465 6.11 0.31 -20.94
C LEU A 465 6.41 1.00 -19.60
N ALA A 466 7.17 0.38 -18.72
CA ALA A 466 7.42 0.88 -17.36
C ALA A 466 8.17 2.21 -17.35
N THR A 467 9.20 2.32 -18.20
CA THR A 467 10.04 3.51 -18.32
C THR A 467 9.34 4.63 -19.08
N SER A 468 8.22 4.40 -19.77
CA SER A 468 7.50 5.47 -20.47
C SER A 468 6.88 6.51 -19.53
N HIS A 469 6.79 6.20 -18.23
CA HIS A 469 6.28 7.11 -17.20
C HIS A 469 7.42 7.65 -16.33
N ASP A 470 7.55 8.97 -16.23
CA ASP A 470 8.69 9.64 -15.58
C ASP A 470 8.89 9.20 -14.12
N THR A 471 7.83 9.23 -13.29
CA THR A 471 7.91 8.77 -11.88
C THR A 471 8.20 7.27 -11.77
N GLY A 472 7.84 6.47 -12.79
CA GLY A 472 8.16 5.05 -12.84
C GLY A 472 9.63 4.82 -13.14
N PHE A 473 10.16 5.54 -14.15
CA PHE A 473 11.58 5.54 -14.47
C PHE A 473 12.45 5.99 -13.29
N GLU A 474 12.06 7.07 -12.60
CA GLU A 474 12.73 7.53 -11.38
C GLU A 474 12.79 6.44 -10.30
N ALA A 475 11.68 5.72 -10.08
CA ALA A 475 11.65 4.62 -9.12
C ALA A 475 12.61 3.47 -9.51
N LEU A 476 12.74 3.16 -10.80
CA LEU A 476 13.67 2.14 -11.31
C LEU A 476 15.13 2.54 -11.09
N VAL A 477 15.51 3.77 -11.46
CA VAL A 477 16.87 4.30 -11.27
C VAL A 477 17.24 4.33 -9.78
N ARG A 478 16.32 4.77 -8.91
CA ARG A 478 16.54 4.77 -7.46
C ARG A 478 16.72 3.36 -6.91
N ALA A 479 15.87 2.41 -7.32
CA ALA A 479 15.96 1.02 -6.88
C ALA A 479 17.28 0.38 -7.32
N GLN A 480 17.71 0.60 -8.57
CA GLN A 480 18.98 0.05 -9.08
C GLN A 480 20.20 0.70 -8.40
N THR A 481 20.11 1.99 -8.05
CA THR A 481 21.15 2.68 -7.26
C THR A 481 21.32 2.05 -5.88
N GLU A 482 20.21 1.81 -5.19
CA GLU A 482 20.21 1.16 -3.87
C GLU A 482 20.67 -0.31 -3.96
N HIS A 483 20.29 -1.01 -5.03
CA HIS A 483 20.77 -2.36 -5.32
C HIS A 483 22.29 -2.39 -5.52
N MET A 484 22.85 -1.50 -6.35
CA MET A 484 24.30 -1.39 -6.55
C MET A 484 25.03 -1.06 -5.25
N ARG A 485 24.50 -0.13 -4.43
CA ARG A 485 25.09 0.18 -3.13
C ARG A 485 25.17 -1.06 -2.25
N ALA A 486 24.06 -1.80 -2.12
CA ALA A 486 24.01 -3.02 -1.33
C ALA A 486 24.95 -4.11 -1.89
N ALA A 487 25.04 -4.24 -3.21
CA ALA A 487 25.93 -5.19 -3.88
C ALA A 487 27.42 -4.88 -3.61
N LEU A 488 27.82 -3.60 -3.68
CA LEU A 488 29.19 -3.16 -3.33
C LEU A 488 29.51 -3.38 -1.85
N ASP A 489 28.51 -3.25 -0.96
CA ASP A 489 28.68 -3.51 0.46
C ASP A 489 28.93 -5.01 0.77
N THR A 490 28.57 -5.94 -0.12
CA THR A 490 28.89 -7.37 0.04
C THR A 490 30.37 -7.71 -0.15
N VAL A 491 31.17 -6.79 -0.72
CA VAL A 491 32.60 -7.01 -0.94
C VAL A 491 33.34 -7.08 0.41
N PRO A 492 34.28 -8.02 0.60
CA PRO A 492 35.07 -8.12 1.82
C PRO A 492 36.04 -6.92 2.00
N PRO A 493 36.41 -6.57 3.24
CA PRO A 493 37.46 -5.58 3.50
C PRO A 493 38.86 -6.19 3.29
N VAL A 494 39.82 -5.33 2.95
CA VAL A 494 41.25 -5.70 2.89
C VAL A 494 41.73 -6.12 4.28
N GLY A 495 42.43 -7.25 4.35
CA GLY A 495 42.93 -7.84 5.59
C GLY A 495 41.93 -8.77 6.29
N LEU A 496 40.81 -9.12 5.65
CA LEU A 496 39.90 -10.16 6.16
C LEU A 496 40.65 -11.51 6.21
N ASP A 497 40.66 -12.16 7.37
CA ASP A 497 41.28 -13.47 7.57
C ASP A 497 40.46 -14.32 8.57
N THR A 498 40.85 -15.58 8.75
CA THR A 498 40.12 -16.49 9.66
C THR A 498 40.13 -16.05 11.13
N SER A 499 41.08 -15.20 11.54
CA SER A 499 41.22 -14.70 12.91
C SER A 499 40.31 -13.50 13.20
N ASN A 500 39.92 -12.74 12.17
CA ASN A 500 39.11 -11.53 12.31
C ASN A 500 37.72 -11.61 11.63
N ALA A 501 37.43 -12.68 10.88
CA ALA A 501 36.19 -12.85 10.13
C ALA A 501 34.92 -12.66 10.97
N GLU A 502 34.79 -13.38 12.10
CA GLU A 502 33.60 -13.30 12.96
C GLU A 502 33.39 -11.88 13.50
N ARG A 503 34.48 -11.17 13.84
CA ARG A 503 34.44 -9.77 14.31
C ARG A 503 33.97 -8.81 13.22
N LEU A 504 34.27 -9.10 11.97
CA LEU A 504 33.92 -8.29 10.80
C LEU A 504 32.58 -8.73 10.16
N GLY A 505 31.88 -9.71 10.74
CA GLY A 505 30.59 -10.20 10.24
C GLY A 505 30.67 -11.23 9.11
N PHE A 506 31.83 -11.87 8.93
CA PHE A 506 32.09 -12.89 7.92
C PHE A 506 32.28 -14.27 8.56
N THR A 507 32.02 -15.33 7.79
CA THR A 507 32.32 -16.72 8.19
C THR A 507 33.70 -17.15 7.71
N LYS A 508 34.24 -18.24 8.28
CA LYS A 508 35.47 -18.87 7.77
C LYS A 508 35.33 -19.36 6.32
N ALA A 509 34.11 -19.74 5.91
CA ALA A 509 33.82 -20.12 4.54
C ALA A 509 33.89 -18.89 3.61
N ASP A 510 33.47 -17.72 4.09
CA ASP A 510 33.58 -16.46 3.34
C ASP A 510 35.04 -16.06 3.11
N VAL A 511 35.91 -16.22 4.12
CA VAL A 511 37.36 -15.97 3.94
C VAL A 511 37.91 -16.82 2.79
N LYS A 512 37.60 -18.14 2.79
CA LYS A 512 38.04 -19.03 1.70
C LYS A 512 37.44 -18.65 0.35
N ARG A 513 36.19 -18.19 0.32
CA ARG A 513 35.52 -17.75 -0.90
C ARG A 513 36.14 -16.48 -1.48
N PHE A 514 36.63 -15.59 -0.62
CA PHE A 514 37.11 -14.27 -0.99
C PHE A 514 38.64 -14.18 -1.15
N ASP A 515 39.39 -15.15 -0.65
CA ASP A 515 40.83 -15.29 -0.85
C ASP A 515 41.10 -16.02 -2.18
N LEU A 516 41.24 -15.26 -3.27
CA LEU A 516 41.36 -15.83 -4.62
C LEU A 516 42.75 -16.43 -4.89
N ASN A 517 43.76 -16.03 -4.11
CA ASN A 517 45.13 -16.50 -4.26
C ASN A 517 45.55 -17.53 -3.18
N GLU A 518 44.61 -17.95 -2.33
CA GLU A 518 44.75 -18.98 -1.30
C GLU A 518 45.89 -18.69 -0.30
N ASN A 519 46.20 -17.41 -0.04
CA ASN A 519 47.30 -17.02 0.85
C ASN A 519 46.89 -16.95 2.34
N GLY A 520 45.63 -17.23 2.66
CA GLY A 520 45.05 -17.23 3.99
C GLY A 520 44.45 -15.90 4.44
N ARG A 521 44.44 -14.87 3.57
CA ARG A 521 43.86 -13.55 3.83
C ARG A 521 43.33 -12.90 2.54
N VAL A 522 42.28 -12.10 2.65
CA VAL A 522 41.80 -11.27 1.54
C VAL A 522 42.70 -10.03 1.44
N ASP A 523 43.46 -9.93 0.35
CA ASP A 523 44.34 -8.80 0.09
C ASP A 523 43.72 -7.78 -0.88
N ARG A 524 44.49 -6.72 -1.20
CA ARG A 524 44.03 -5.63 -2.07
C ARG A 524 43.64 -6.11 -3.47
N THR A 525 44.34 -7.12 -3.99
CA THR A 525 44.08 -7.69 -5.32
C THR A 525 42.73 -8.39 -5.32
N ASP A 526 42.44 -9.18 -4.29
CA ASP A 526 41.16 -9.87 -4.13
C ASP A 526 40.00 -8.87 -4.07
N VAL A 527 40.10 -7.87 -3.18
CA VAL A 527 39.05 -6.84 -3.03
C VAL A 527 38.84 -6.05 -4.32
N THR A 528 39.92 -5.72 -5.04
CA THR A 528 39.84 -5.02 -6.33
C THR A 528 39.12 -5.85 -7.38
N GLN A 529 39.40 -7.16 -7.45
CA GLN A 529 38.71 -8.07 -8.35
C GLN A 529 37.21 -8.16 -8.01
N PHE A 530 36.85 -8.37 -6.75
CA PHE A 530 35.44 -8.43 -6.35
C PHE A 530 34.68 -7.12 -6.59
N LEU A 531 35.32 -5.96 -6.36
CA LEU A 531 34.72 -4.68 -6.75
C LEU A 531 34.55 -4.59 -8.26
N THR A 532 35.53 -5.03 -9.05
CA THR A 532 35.44 -5.03 -10.52
C THR A 532 34.26 -5.86 -10.99
N ASP A 533 34.14 -7.10 -10.50
CA ASP A 533 33.07 -8.02 -10.86
C ASP A 533 31.71 -7.41 -10.49
N ARG A 534 31.54 -6.91 -9.25
CA ARG A 534 30.30 -6.26 -8.80
C ARG A 534 29.99 -5.01 -9.61
N THR A 535 30.99 -4.23 -9.98
CA THR A 535 30.81 -3.02 -10.76
C THR A 535 30.27 -3.33 -12.16
N VAL A 536 30.83 -4.36 -12.81
CA VAL A 536 30.39 -4.83 -14.13
C VAL A 536 29.00 -5.44 -14.04
N GLU A 537 28.73 -6.24 -13.01
CA GLU A 537 27.42 -6.84 -12.76
C GLU A 537 26.33 -5.75 -12.61
N GLU A 538 26.56 -4.72 -11.82
CA GLU A 538 25.57 -3.67 -11.58
C GLU A 538 25.43 -2.67 -12.74
N ALA A 539 26.45 -2.56 -13.60
CA ALA A 539 26.41 -1.71 -14.78
C ALA A 539 25.39 -2.20 -15.83
N ARG A 540 25.16 -3.52 -15.95
CA ARG A 540 24.27 -4.07 -16.97
C ARG A 540 22.80 -3.69 -16.75
N PRO A 541 22.16 -3.91 -15.58
CA PRO A 541 20.77 -3.51 -15.38
C PRO A 541 20.58 -1.99 -15.47
N PHE A 542 21.58 -1.19 -15.07
CA PHE A 542 21.58 0.26 -15.31
C PHE A 542 21.53 0.60 -16.80
N SER A 543 22.34 -0.07 -17.62
CA SER A 543 22.33 0.09 -19.09
C SER A 543 20.92 -0.18 -19.63
N HIS A 544 20.35 -1.34 -19.29
CA HIS A 544 19.01 -1.74 -19.74
C HIS A 544 17.93 -0.72 -19.39
N ILE A 545 17.90 -0.21 -18.14
CA ILE A 545 16.90 0.77 -17.70
C ILE A 545 17.05 2.11 -18.46
N VAL A 546 18.27 2.64 -18.56
CA VAL A 546 18.53 3.96 -19.15
C VAL A 546 18.38 3.92 -20.67
N GLU A 547 18.91 2.89 -21.32
CA GLU A 547 18.83 2.74 -22.76
C GLU A 547 17.39 2.47 -23.20
N THR A 548 16.64 1.61 -22.51
CA THR A 548 15.22 1.39 -22.82
C THR A 548 14.42 2.70 -22.73
N ARG A 549 14.68 3.54 -21.72
CA ARG A 549 14.04 4.86 -21.62
C ARG A 549 14.43 5.78 -22.78
N ARG A 550 15.70 5.80 -23.18
CA ARG A 550 16.17 6.57 -24.35
C ARG A 550 15.39 6.15 -25.60
N GLN A 551 15.33 4.85 -25.86
CA GLN A 551 14.58 4.26 -26.97
C GLN A 551 13.09 4.64 -26.93
N VAL A 552 12.46 4.60 -25.75
CA VAL A 552 11.05 5.03 -25.58
C VAL A 552 10.85 6.51 -25.90
N LEU A 553 11.73 7.40 -25.44
CA LEU A 553 11.64 8.83 -25.72
C LEU A 553 11.76 9.12 -27.22
N ILE A 554 12.69 8.43 -27.90
CA ILE A 554 12.85 8.49 -29.36
C ILE A 554 11.57 8.01 -30.05
N ALA A 555 11.03 6.87 -29.63
CA ALA A 555 9.81 6.29 -30.17
C ALA A 555 8.57 7.19 -29.95
N GLN A 556 8.59 8.03 -28.91
CA GLN A 556 7.58 9.05 -28.62
C GLN A 556 7.77 10.36 -29.43
N GLY A 557 8.80 10.43 -30.28
CA GLY A 557 9.07 11.56 -31.17
C GLY A 557 9.96 12.65 -30.57
N VAL A 558 10.62 12.37 -29.45
CA VAL A 558 11.68 13.24 -28.94
C VAL A 558 12.94 12.97 -29.76
N ASP A 559 13.55 14.02 -30.35
CA ASP A 559 14.82 13.82 -31.03
C ASP A 559 15.88 13.29 -30.06
N ASP A 560 16.80 12.46 -30.56
CA ASP A 560 17.79 11.74 -29.74
C ASP A 560 18.54 12.66 -28.77
N LYS A 561 18.98 13.84 -29.24
CA LYS A 561 19.69 14.83 -28.38
C LYS A 561 18.79 15.41 -27.29
N LYS A 562 17.49 15.63 -27.55
CA LYS A 562 16.54 16.07 -26.53
C LYS A 562 16.11 14.93 -25.61
N ALA A 563 16.04 13.70 -26.11
CA ALA A 563 15.80 12.52 -25.29
C ALA A 563 16.94 12.39 -24.28
N ASP A 564 18.17 12.58 -24.75
CA ASP A 564 19.34 12.63 -23.89
C ASP A 564 19.22 13.77 -22.86
N ASN A 565 18.96 15.00 -23.26
CA ASN A 565 18.82 16.08 -22.27
C ASN A 565 17.67 15.90 -21.27
N SER A 566 16.55 15.29 -21.68
CA SER A 566 15.40 15.04 -20.80
C SER A 566 15.72 13.97 -19.75
N LEU A 567 16.36 12.89 -20.18
CA LEU A 567 16.89 11.85 -19.30
C LEU A 567 17.84 12.44 -18.25
N LYS A 568 18.61 13.49 -18.59
CA LYS A 568 19.65 14.06 -17.72
C LYS A 568 19.02 14.65 -16.49
N THR A 569 17.98 15.45 -16.71
CA THR A 569 17.19 16.05 -15.64
C THR A 569 16.55 14.96 -14.78
N MET A 570 15.91 13.97 -15.40
CA MET A 570 15.22 12.89 -14.67
C MET A 570 16.16 12.03 -13.82
N VAL A 571 17.32 11.64 -14.36
CA VAL A 571 18.35 10.88 -13.66
C VAL A 571 18.98 11.71 -12.54
N GLY A 572 19.27 12.99 -12.78
CA GLY A 572 19.78 13.91 -11.76
C GLY A 572 18.82 14.07 -10.57
N ASP A 573 17.52 14.23 -10.83
CA ASP A 573 16.49 14.36 -9.80
C ASP A 573 16.27 13.04 -9.04
N ALA A 574 16.35 11.91 -9.74
CA ALA A 574 16.24 10.56 -9.18
C ALA A 574 17.42 10.21 -8.25
N ILE A 575 18.63 10.70 -8.52
CA ILE A 575 19.86 10.23 -7.87
C ILE A 575 20.28 11.06 -6.66
N GLY A 576 19.67 12.23 -6.41
CA GLY A 576 20.07 13.17 -5.36
C GLY A 576 20.04 12.70 -3.88
N LEU A 577 20.02 11.39 -3.60
CA LEU A 577 19.94 10.78 -2.27
C LEU A 577 21.25 10.24 -1.69
N LEU A 578 22.36 10.19 -2.44
CA LEU A 578 23.65 9.88 -1.81
C LEU A 578 24.07 11.02 -0.87
N PRO A 579 24.72 10.73 0.27
CA PRO A 579 25.18 11.76 1.19
C PRO A 579 26.18 12.70 0.49
N VAL A 580 25.68 13.84 0.04
CA VAL A 580 26.50 14.96 -0.46
C VAL A 580 27.12 15.69 0.75
N PRO A 581 28.39 16.12 0.69
CA PRO A 581 29.08 16.72 1.82
C PRO A 581 28.35 17.96 2.39
N GLY A 582 28.28 18.06 3.73
CA GLY A 582 27.59 19.14 4.45
C GLY A 582 26.10 18.90 4.77
N ALA A 583 25.53 17.75 4.40
CA ALA A 583 24.15 17.38 4.71
C ALA A 583 24.01 16.71 6.09
N ARG A 584 24.38 17.40 7.19
CA ARG A 584 24.20 16.88 8.57
C ARG A 584 22.78 16.38 8.88
N ARG A 585 21.76 16.91 8.20
CA ARG A 585 20.35 16.52 8.39
C ARG A 585 19.86 15.38 7.51
N VAL A 586 20.54 15.04 6.42
CA VAL A 586 20.12 13.93 5.54
C VAL A 586 20.63 12.60 6.10
N GLY A 587 21.81 12.60 6.71
CA GLY A 587 22.32 11.47 7.50
C GLY A 587 21.41 11.13 8.67
N GLU A 588 21.00 12.10 9.50
CA GLU A 588 20.10 11.83 10.65
C GLU A 588 18.65 11.48 10.24
N LEU A 589 18.16 11.98 9.10
CA LEU A 589 16.88 11.55 8.53
C LEU A 589 16.99 10.15 7.90
N ALA A 590 18.12 9.81 7.30
CA ALA A 590 18.42 8.45 6.87
C ALA A 590 18.60 7.52 8.08
N THR A 591 19.24 7.93 9.18
CA THR A 591 19.37 7.06 10.37
C THR A 591 18.09 7.02 11.22
N GLY A 592 17.24 8.04 11.18
CA GLY A 592 15.95 8.06 11.88
C GLY A 592 14.82 7.36 11.10
N ALA A 593 14.76 7.54 9.78
CA ALA A 593 13.74 6.95 8.92
C ALA A 593 14.22 5.68 8.18
N PHE A 594 15.52 5.51 7.95
CA PHE A 594 16.14 4.28 7.43
C PHE A 594 16.99 3.54 8.49
N GLY A 595 17.51 4.15 9.55
CA GLY A 595 18.41 3.46 10.50
C GLY A 595 17.70 2.54 11.51
N GLU A 596 16.44 2.82 11.88
CA GLU A 596 15.56 1.79 12.49
C GLU A 596 15.17 0.69 11.49
N LEU A 597 15.41 0.91 10.20
CA LEU A 597 14.98 0.10 9.05
C LEU A 597 16.12 -0.66 8.34
N VAL A 598 17.38 -0.30 8.60
CA VAL A 598 18.60 -0.95 8.10
C VAL A 598 19.19 -1.88 9.17
N GLY A 599 18.90 -1.63 10.46
CA GLY A 599 19.32 -2.50 11.57
C GLY A 599 18.59 -3.85 11.66
N LYS A 600 17.58 -4.08 10.81
CA LYS A 600 16.88 -5.36 10.61
C LYS A 600 16.73 -5.52 9.10
N GLY A 601 17.55 -6.40 8.51
CA GLY A 601 17.75 -6.47 7.05
C GLY A 601 16.46 -6.41 6.25
N TYR A 602 16.45 -5.61 5.17
CA TYR A 602 15.50 -5.53 4.04
C TYR A 602 13.96 -5.55 4.31
N ASP A 603 13.47 -5.75 5.53
CA ASP A 603 12.17 -6.42 5.74
C ASP A 603 10.94 -5.51 5.94
N LYS A 604 11.04 -4.18 5.94
CA LYS A 604 9.91 -3.36 6.45
C LYS A 604 9.55 -2.06 5.74
N LEU A 605 9.72 -1.96 4.43
CA LEU A 605 9.10 -0.86 3.69
C LEU A 605 8.19 -1.35 2.56
N THR A 606 6.94 -0.89 2.61
CA THR A 606 5.99 -0.94 1.49
C THR A 606 6.34 0.20 0.53
N GLY A 607 6.10 0.04 -0.78
CA GLY A 607 6.41 1.07 -1.78
C GLY A 607 5.84 2.46 -1.48
N ILE A 608 4.72 2.58 -0.76
CA ILE A 608 4.07 3.86 -0.41
C ILE A 608 4.88 4.64 0.65
N ALA A 609 5.50 3.94 1.60
CA ALA A 609 6.33 4.57 2.63
C ALA A 609 7.64 5.11 2.04
N TYR A 610 8.19 4.45 1.01
CA TYR A 610 9.34 4.95 0.25
C TYR A 610 9.02 6.27 -0.47
N ASP A 611 7.84 6.41 -1.08
CA ASP A 611 7.49 7.60 -1.88
C ASP A 611 7.26 8.84 -1.02
N GLU A 612 6.70 8.69 0.18
CA GLU A 612 6.49 9.79 1.12
C GLU A 612 7.81 10.32 1.69
N VAL A 613 8.74 9.40 2.02
CA VAL A 613 10.09 9.76 2.47
C VAL A 613 10.89 10.39 1.33
N ALA A 614 10.83 9.83 0.12
CA ALA A 614 11.52 10.37 -1.06
C ALA A 614 10.99 11.75 -1.46
N ARG A 615 9.67 11.97 -1.44
CA ARG A 615 9.05 13.27 -1.72
C ARG A 615 9.47 14.33 -0.70
N GLN A 616 9.51 13.98 0.59
CA GLN A 616 9.97 14.90 1.63
C GLN A 616 11.47 15.25 1.49
N VAL A 617 12.30 14.33 1.02
CA VAL A 617 13.73 14.61 0.77
C VAL A 617 13.89 15.48 -0.49
N ALA A 618 13.23 15.14 -1.60
CA ALA A 618 13.30 15.92 -2.85
C ALA A 618 12.75 17.35 -2.69
N GLN A 619 11.62 17.50 -1.99
CA GLN A 619 10.99 18.80 -1.73
C GLN A 619 11.88 19.70 -0.84
N ARG A 620 12.55 19.13 0.17
CA ARG A 620 13.51 19.88 1.00
C ARG A 620 14.79 20.25 0.26
N MET A 621 15.25 19.44 -0.68
CA MET A 621 16.40 19.80 -1.54
C MET A 621 16.06 20.95 -2.49
N SER A 622 14.84 20.94 -3.06
CA SER A 622 14.32 22.04 -3.89
C SER A 622 14.15 23.34 -3.09
N GLU A 623 13.66 23.27 -1.84
CA GLU A 623 13.39 24.45 -1.01
C GLU A 623 14.67 25.15 -0.48
N HIS A 624 15.78 24.43 -0.33
CA HIS A 624 17.02 24.98 0.24
C HIS A 624 18.02 25.52 -0.79
N GLY A 625 17.69 25.53 -2.09
CA GLY A 625 18.50 26.15 -3.14
C GLY A 625 19.93 25.60 -3.27
N ARG A 626 20.24 24.48 -2.61
CA ARG A 626 21.53 23.79 -2.72
C ARG A 626 21.44 22.82 -3.89
N GLY A 627 21.61 23.37 -5.09
CA GLY A 627 21.91 22.55 -6.24
C GLY A 627 23.13 21.69 -5.94
N LEU A 628 23.06 20.42 -6.34
CA LEU A 628 24.23 19.56 -6.53
C LEU A 628 25.35 20.38 -7.20
N ASP A 629 26.60 20.10 -6.81
CA ASP A 629 27.86 20.81 -7.14
C ASP A 629 27.84 21.54 -8.50
N GLU A 630 28.57 22.65 -8.66
CA GLU A 630 28.59 23.42 -9.94
C GLU A 630 28.95 22.53 -11.16
N THR A 631 29.66 21.44 -10.88
CA THR A 631 29.99 20.29 -11.74
C THR A 631 28.78 19.46 -12.24
N HIS A 632 27.65 19.41 -11.52
CA HIS A 632 26.41 18.73 -11.96
C HIS A 632 25.67 19.53 -13.05
N ARG A 633 25.78 20.86 -13.04
CA ARG A 633 25.18 21.69 -14.09
C ARG A 633 25.91 21.55 -15.43
N THR A 634 27.20 21.22 -15.42
CA THR A 634 28.07 21.10 -16.60
C THR A 634 28.11 19.72 -17.25
N LEU A 635 27.41 18.71 -16.72
CA LEU A 635 27.37 17.36 -17.32
C LEU A 635 26.63 17.39 -18.67
N ALA A 636 27.29 16.97 -19.76
CA ALA A 636 26.73 17.07 -21.12
C ALA A 636 25.84 15.87 -21.54
N ASP A 637 25.77 14.81 -20.73
CA ASP A 637 25.21 13.50 -21.10
C ASP A 637 24.64 12.78 -19.84
N ASN A 638 23.55 12.01 -20.00
CA ASN A 638 22.92 11.15 -18.97
C ASN A 638 23.85 10.10 -18.43
N ARG A 639 24.63 9.53 -19.35
CA ARG A 639 25.54 8.46 -19.05
C ARG A 639 26.59 8.96 -18.08
N LEU A 640 26.97 10.23 -18.18
CA LEU A 640 27.85 10.89 -17.21
C LEU A 640 27.20 11.06 -15.83
N ALA A 641 25.89 11.23 -15.71
CA ALA A 641 25.22 11.32 -14.40
C ALA A 641 25.23 9.96 -13.67
N VAL A 642 24.93 8.88 -14.38
CA VAL A 642 25.02 7.51 -13.83
C VAL A 642 26.47 7.10 -13.58
N GLU A 643 27.40 7.42 -14.47
CA GLU A 643 28.84 7.17 -14.27
C GLU A 643 29.41 7.98 -13.10
N ARG A 644 28.95 9.22 -12.90
CA ARG A 644 29.35 10.03 -11.74
C ARG A 644 28.77 9.48 -10.44
N LEU A 645 27.54 8.97 -10.48
CA LEU A 645 26.95 8.23 -9.36
C LEU A 645 27.78 6.98 -9.04
N ALA A 646 28.12 6.18 -10.05
CA ALA A 646 28.96 5.01 -9.90
C ALA A 646 30.32 5.39 -9.29
N GLU A 647 30.94 6.48 -9.74
CA GLU A 647 32.18 7.00 -9.14
C GLU A 647 32.05 7.32 -7.65
N GLN A 648 30.98 7.96 -7.23
CA GLN A 648 30.74 8.26 -5.82
C GLN A 648 30.58 6.97 -5.00
N MET A 649 29.82 6.00 -5.49
CA MET A 649 29.61 4.72 -4.81
C MET A 649 30.87 3.87 -4.77
N LEU A 650 31.65 3.83 -5.86
CA LEU A 650 32.89 3.07 -5.94
C LEU A 650 33.97 3.68 -5.05
N ALA A 651 34.15 4.99 -5.07
CA ALA A 651 35.09 5.67 -4.17
C ALA A 651 34.72 5.44 -2.69
N THR A 652 33.41 5.44 -2.39
CA THR A 652 32.89 5.10 -1.06
C THR A 652 33.18 3.65 -0.68
N ALA A 653 32.89 2.71 -1.57
CA ALA A 653 33.15 1.28 -1.34
C ALA A 653 34.65 1.05 -1.12
N MET A 654 35.51 1.60 -1.98
CA MET A 654 36.96 1.47 -1.85
C MET A 654 37.49 2.03 -0.53
N LEU A 655 36.95 3.16 -0.07
CA LEU A 655 37.28 3.71 1.26
C LEU A 655 36.85 2.74 2.37
N ASN A 656 35.58 2.31 2.37
CA ASN A 656 35.02 1.44 3.39
C ASN A 656 35.66 0.05 3.44
N LYS A 657 36.12 -0.46 2.30
CA LYS A 657 36.81 -1.76 2.20
C LYS A 657 38.32 -1.66 2.44
N GLY A 658 38.84 -0.47 2.78
CA GLY A 658 40.24 -0.28 3.15
C GLY A 658 41.23 -0.25 1.98
N LEU A 659 40.75 -0.19 0.73
CA LEU A 659 41.63 -0.06 -0.44
C LEU A 659 42.37 1.29 -0.46
N LEU A 660 41.88 2.31 0.22
CA LEU A 660 42.52 3.63 0.20
C LEU A 660 43.49 3.87 1.39
N ASN A 661 43.58 2.94 2.34
CA ASN A 661 44.25 3.15 3.64
C ASN A 661 45.78 3.27 3.56
N GLU A 662 46.41 2.63 2.57
CA GLU A 662 47.88 2.58 2.42
C GLU A 662 48.41 3.61 1.41
N LEU A 663 47.52 4.43 0.83
CA LEU A 663 47.89 5.41 -0.18
C LEU A 663 48.39 6.70 0.46
N GLU A 664 49.34 7.35 -0.22
CA GLU A 664 49.93 8.59 0.30
C GLU A 664 48.92 9.75 0.28
N LEU A 665 48.57 10.24 1.48
CA LEU A 665 47.62 11.34 1.70
C LEU A 665 48.32 12.70 1.88
N SER A 666 49.57 12.82 1.43
CA SER A 666 50.36 14.02 1.67
C SER A 666 49.80 15.25 0.95
N LYS A 667 49.55 16.32 1.72
CA LYS A 667 49.01 17.62 1.27
C LYS A 667 47.58 17.57 0.71
N GLN A 668 46.81 16.52 1.01
CA GLN A 668 45.42 16.43 0.56
C GLN A 668 44.48 17.19 1.51
N PRO A 669 43.58 18.05 0.99
CA PRO A 669 42.67 18.87 1.80
C PRO A 669 41.51 18.07 2.43
N PHE A 670 41.23 16.87 1.91
CA PHE A 670 40.24 15.93 2.44
C PHE A 670 40.81 14.96 3.50
N ALA A 671 42.05 15.14 3.95
CA ALA A 671 42.67 14.34 5.02
C ALA A 671 42.67 15.10 6.37
N VAL A 672 42.65 14.36 7.48
CA VAL A 672 42.66 14.89 8.85
C VAL A 672 43.60 14.08 9.76
N GLY A 673 44.14 14.73 10.80
CA GLY A 673 44.95 14.10 11.85
C GLY A 673 46.43 13.89 11.52
N ASN A 674 47.22 13.58 12.55
CA ASN A 674 48.69 13.39 12.45
C ASN A 674 49.07 12.10 11.69
N SER A 675 48.22 11.08 11.71
CA SER A 675 48.33 9.88 10.88
C SER A 675 47.75 10.06 9.47
N ARG A 676 47.22 11.24 9.13
CA ARG A 676 46.53 11.61 7.88
C ARG A 676 45.54 10.53 7.43
N THR A 677 44.37 10.47 8.06
CA THR A 677 43.25 9.62 7.60
C THR A 677 42.30 10.44 6.72
N ILE A 678 41.60 9.78 5.78
CA ILE A 678 40.56 10.43 4.96
C ILE A 678 39.41 10.84 5.89
N LYS A 679 38.93 12.08 5.77
CA LYS A 679 37.79 12.58 6.55
C LYS A 679 36.54 11.74 6.27
N PRO A 680 35.63 11.54 7.23
CA PRO A 680 34.29 11.06 6.94
C PRO A 680 33.61 11.96 5.89
N PHE A 681 32.81 11.40 4.98
CA PHE A 681 32.13 12.20 3.94
C PHE A 681 31.22 13.29 4.50
N THR A 682 30.66 13.08 5.69
CA THR A 682 29.84 14.05 6.43
C THR A 682 30.62 15.27 6.90
N GLU A 683 31.95 15.19 6.94
CA GLU A 683 32.88 16.23 7.39
C GLU A 683 33.65 16.90 6.24
N MET A 684 33.51 16.40 5.01
CA MET A 684 34.07 17.05 3.83
C MET A 684 33.22 18.25 3.40
N THR A 685 33.86 19.25 2.79
CA THR A 685 33.13 20.24 1.97
C THR A 685 32.89 19.68 0.55
N PRO A 686 31.98 20.27 -0.25
CA PRO A 686 31.81 19.88 -1.65
C PRO A 686 33.13 19.93 -2.45
N GLN A 687 33.97 20.95 -2.24
CA GLN A 687 35.27 21.03 -2.91
C GLN A 687 36.25 19.94 -2.44
N GLU A 688 36.32 19.68 -1.12
CA GLU A 688 37.16 18.61 -0.57
C GLU A 688 36.75 17.24 -1.09
N TYR A 689 35.45 16.99 -1.23
CA TYR A 689 34.93 15.75 -1.78
C TYR A 689 35.21 15.60 -3.28
N SER A 690 35.05 16.65 -4.07
CA SER A 690 35.42 16.63 -5.49
C SER A 690 36.92 16.33 -5.66
N GLN A 691 37.77 16.92 -4.82
CA GLN A 691 39.22 16.63 -4.79
C GLN A 691 39.51 15.20 -4.31
N PHE A 692 38.74 14.66 -3.37
CA PHE A 692 38.83 13.26 -2.96
C PHE A 692 38.51 12.31 -4.12
N LEU A 693 37.43 12.55 -4.87
CA LEU A 693 37.07 11.73 -6.02
C LEU A 693 38.15 11.77 -7.10
N GLU A 694 38.69 12.96 -7.42
CA GLU A 694 39.81 13.10 -8.37
C GLU A 694 41.05 12.34 -7.90
N TRP A 695 41.40 12.42 -6.62
CA TRP A 695 42.52 11.68 -6.05
C TRP A 695 42.28 10.17 -6.06
N ALA A 696 41.09 9.69 -5.70
CA ALA A 696 40.72 8.28 -5.75
C ALA A 696 40.76 7.75 -7.19
N ARG A 697 40.44 8.59 -8.19
CA ARG A 697 40.57 8.28 -9.61
C ARG A 697 42.03 8.15 -10.05
N ALA A 698 42.87 9.10 -9.66
CA ALA A 698 44.25 9.14 -10.09
C ALA A 698 45.17 8.14 -9.36
N ARG A 699 44.89 7.84 -8.09
CA ARG A 699 45.79 7.06 -7.22
C ARG A 699 45.15 5.85 -6.56
N GLY A 700 43.82 5.78 -6.50
CA GLY A 700 43.10 4.72 -5.81
C GLY A 700 42.86 3.46 -6.62
N GLY A 701 43.00 3.50 -7.94
CA GLY A 701 42.60 2.42 -8.86
C GLY A 701 41.13 2.49 -9.29
N SER A 702 40.39 3.54 -8.90
CA SER A 702 38.99 3.68 -9.32
C SER A 702 38.82 3.97 -10.82
N SER A 703 39.88 4.39 -11.52
CA SER A 703 39.87 4.54 -12.97
C SER A 703 39.55 3.24 -13.69
N GLU A 704 40.11 2.10 -13.25
CA GLU A 704 39.86 0.79 -13.84
C GLU A 704 38.43 0.32 -13.57
N LEU A 705 37.95 0.46 -12.33
CA LEU A 705 36.56 0.17 -11.95
C LEU A 705 35.57 1.02 -12.76
N LEU A 706 35.85 2.32 -12.89
CA LEU A 706 35.01 3.25 -13.66
C LEU A 706 35.05 2.97 -15.15
N ASN A 707 36.19 2.58 -15.70
CA ASN A 707 36.29 2.14 -17.08
C ASN A 707 35.48 0.86 -17.30
N GLY A 708 35.58 -0.12 -16.38
CA GLY A 708 34.78 -1.35 -16.41
C GLY A 708 33.28 -1.07 -16.35
N PHE A 709 32.86 -0.19 -15.43
CA PHE A 709 31.49 0.31 -15.35
C PHE A 709 31.06 0.95 -16.66
N SER A 710 31.79 1.97 -17.11
CA SER A 710 31.42 2.79 -18.28
C SER A 710 31.36 1.96 -19.56
N ASN A 711 32.32 1.05 -19.77
CA ASN A 711 32.33 0.17 -20.93
C ASN A 711 31.12 -0.77 -20.94
N THR A 712 30.78 -1.35 -19.78
CA THR A 712 29.62 -2.25 -19.65
C THR A 712 28.31 -1.48 -19.76
N PHE A 713 28.20 -0.35 -19.07
CA PHE A 713 27.03 0.51 -19.03
C PHE A 713 26.73 1.14 -20.40
N ARG A 714 27.75 1.43 -21.21
CA ARG A 714 27.59 1.95 -22.58
C ARG A 714 27.34 0.86 -23.62
N SER A 715 27.46 -0.42 -23.26
CA SER A 715 27.14 -1.52 -24.16
C SER A 715 25.61 -1.67 -24.23
N THR A 716 25.04 -1.36 -25.40
CA THR A 716 23.59 -1.42 -25.64
C THR A 716 23.16 -2.68 -26.41
N SER A 717 24.10 -3.50 -26.87
CA SER A 717 23.82 -4.65 -27.74
C SER A 717 22.76 -5.59 -27.17
N GLU A 718 22.77 -5.87 -25.86
CA GLU A 718 21.74 -6.73 -25.25
C GLU A 718 20.33 -6.11 -25.30
N VAL A 719 20.23 -4.79 -25.16
CA VAL A 719 18.94 -4.07 -25.30
C VAL A 719 18.48 -4.13 -26.74
N ASP A 720 19.41 -3.93 -27.67
CA ASP A 720 19.13 -3.99 -29.10
C ASP A 720 18.72 -5.40 -29.52
N ASP A 721 19.35 -6.45 -28.99
CA ASP A 721 19.02 -7.85 -29.23
C ASP A 721 17.63 -8.21 -28.71
N TYR A 722 17.33 -7.88 -27.44
CA TYR A 722 16.05 -8.22 -26.83
C TYR A 722 14.87 -7.41 -27.37
N LEU A 723 15.11 -6.25 -27.98
CA LEU A 723 14.08 -5.44 -28.63
C LEU A 723 14.06 -5.60 -30.17
N ASP A 724 14.87 -6.50 -30.74
CA ASP A 724 15.05 -6.71 -32.18
C ASP A 724 15.36 -5.41 -32.96
N LEU A 725 16.26 -4.60 -32.40
CA LEU A 725 16.71 -3.32 -32.94
C LEU A 725 17.97 -3.43 -33.83
N GLU A 726 18.64 -4.59 -33.86
CA GLU A 726 19.81 -4.79 -34.71
C GLU A 726 19.49 -4.54 -36.20
N ILE A 727 20.27 -3.67 -36.86
CA ILE A 727 20.22 -3.51 -38.32
C ILE A 727 21.07 -4.63 -38.93
N PRO A 728 20.53 -5.52 -39.77
CA PRO A 728 21.32 -6.53 -40.45
C PRO A 728 22.44 -5.83 -41.22
N SER A 729 23.69 -6.15 -40.89
CA SER A 729 24.83 -5.65 -41.65
C SER A 729 24.62 -6.03 -43.11
N SER A 730 24.52 -5.02 -43.98
CA SER A 730 24.26 -5.22 -45.41
C SER A 730 25.29 -6.19 -45.95
N GLY A 731 24.85 -7.43 -46.23
CA GLY A 731 25.70 -8.48 -46.76
C GLY A 731 26.37 -7.96 -48.01
N GLY A 732 27.70 -7.89 -47.97
CA GLY A 732 28.51 -7.70 -49.17
C GLY A 732 28.08 -8.75 -50.19
N ARG A 733 27.48 -8.31 -51.29
CA ARG A 733 27.30 -9.13 -52.48
C ARG A 733 28.67 -9.68 -52.84
N ARG A 734 28.79 -11.01 -52.87
CA ARG A 734 29.86 -11.69 -53.60
C ARG A 734 29.76 -11.38 -55.09
#